data_AF-A0ABD1P5P7-F1
#
_entry.id   AF-A0ABD1P5P7-F1
#
_cell.length_a   1.000
_cell.length_b   1.000
_cell.length_c   1.000
_cell.angle_alpha   90.00
_cell.angle_beta   90.00
_cell.angle_gamma   90.00
#
_symmetry.space_group_name_H-M   'P 1'
#
loop_
_entity.id
_entity.type
_entity.pdbx_description
1 polymer ?
#
loop_
_entity_poly.entity_id
_entity_poly.type
_entity_poly.pdbx_seq_one_letter_code
_entity_poly.pdbx_strand_id
1 'polypeptide(L)'
;MVGWSIGISALVLQDIILQLSGGRVKMAQILAPSAQWQMRIAKNCTDANSLTTKTWSSLVMKQSKKGAVKSSGRFKVCALQSENSTINRLEQLLNLDVTPYTDKIIAEYIWIGGSGIDVRSKSRTISKPVEHPSELPKWNYDGSSTGQAPGEDSEVILYPQAIFKDPFRGGNNILVICDAYTPAGEPIPTNKRHRAAQIFSDQKVVAEVPWYGIEQEYTLLQTNVKWPLGWPVGGYPGPQGPYYCGAGADKSFGRDISDAHYKACLYAGINISGTNGEVMPGQWEFQVGPSVGIEAGDHIWCARYLLERITEQAGVVLSLDPKPIEGDWNGAGCHTNYSTKSMREEGGFEVIKKAILNLSLRHREHISAYGEGNERRLTGKHETASINTFSWGVANRGCSIRVGRDTEKEGKGYLEDRRPASNMDPYVVTALLAETTLLWEPTLEAEALAAQKLSLKAMASGAGKSAAFVLLVLNVFLYFIVIAIAAWAVNHGIEKSLETASVLSIPARIFPIYFPFGNMATGYVVIMSLFAGVVGFTTSVTGINNMIQSDAPNLHAAAASSLVTWLLTLLAMGPFTPTTILNHQLHYSKKPRINVKCTADSNSEAIGGTKNWEKWVPRNLFAAEKVFRMISGATSSPIAQYISSPTTFLHSVDPRIKLAWVLALVILPARSDIAVRLGIVIYLALLSVWVQPAEVWMDQLGRVSLLCGFLFILLGLSTDSAPSLLFSRNPPSSMTGLPSLPASFEGYRYVLLKFGPLQLTRKGLSAASTAACLTFTIFQSASLCLTTTTPEQLAFAFQWFILPLAHIGVPVAEVILTLLLSLRFINLVFDEVRNVALGIVSRRIKWEQLTTMETIDVFFTYIRRIFKNIYNHAEQISQAMIVRGFRGDCNSHKIFLSAGPSMVMANIISFSCLVGLIGATTLSKYHV
;
A
#
# COMPACT_ATOMS: atom_id res chain seq x y z
N MET A 1 15.51 -16.18 35.38
CA MET A 1 14.03 -16.03 35.44
C MET A 1 13.62 -15.65 34.02
N VAL A 2 13.05 -16.56 33.22
CA VAL A 2 11.64 -17.02 33.24
C VAL A 2 10.68 -15.87 32.85
N GLY A 3 10.01 -15.89 31.69
CA GLY A 3 10.17 -16.74 30.50
C GLY A 3 8.93 -16.85 29.61
N TRP A 4 9.06 -17.59 28.49
CA TRP A 4 7.99 -18.13 27.61
C TRP A 4 7.13 -17.13 26.81
N SER A 5 6.45 -17.48 25.70
CA SER A 5 6.69 -18.47 24.61
C SER A 5 5.60 -18.31 23.51
N ILE A 6 5.97 -18.11 22.24
CA ILE A 6 5.15 -18.44 21.05
C ILE A 6 6.11 -18.95 19.95
N GLY A 7 5.69 -19.95 19.16
CA GLY A 7 6.43 -20.48 18.01
C GLY A 7 5.49 -21.13 16.98
N ILE A 8 6.03 -21.92 16.05
CA ILE A 8 5.34 -22.56 14.90
C ILE A 8 5.00 -21.53 13.79
N SER A 9 5.33 -21.71 12.50
CA SER A 9 6.02 -22.81 11.80
C SER A 9 6.90 -22.30 10.63
N ALA A 10 8.00 -23.00 10.32
CA ALA A 10 8.85 -22.72 9.15
C ALA A 10 9.47 -23.99 8.52
N LEU A 11 8.87 -25.17 8.75
CA LEU A 11 9.37 -26.47 8.29
C LEU A 11 8.73 -26.92 6.97
N VAL A 12 9.13 -26.28 5.85
CA VAL A 12 8.79 -26.74 4.48
C VAL A 12 9.92 -26.47 3.47
N LEU A 13 10.65 -25.35 3.58
CA LEU A 13 11.51 -24.86 2.49
C LEU A 13 12.95 -25.44 2.47
N GLN A 14 13.27 -26.38 3.36
CA GLN A 14 14.66 -26.85 3.56
C GLN A 14 15.02 -28.08 2.68
N ASP A 15 14.04 -28.90 2.29
CA ASP A 15 14.30 -30.16 1.55
C ASP A 15 14.51 -29.99 0.04
N ILE A 16 14.13 -28.85 -0.55
CA ILE A 16 14.18 -28.64 -2.02
C ILE A 16 15.59 -28.25 -2.52
N ILE A 17 16.44 -27.69 -1.65
CA ILE A 17 17.76 -27.15 -2.06
C ILE A 17 18.88 -28.21 -1.92
N LEU A 18 18.65 -29.31 -1.20
CA LEU A 18 19.68 -30.31 -0.86
C LEU A 18 19.84 -31.47 -1.85
N GLN A 19 19.09 -31.54 -2.95
CA GLN A 19 19.14 -32.66 -3.92
C GLN A 19 19.95 -32.41 -5.21
N LEU A 20 20.61 -31.26 -5.39
CA LEU A 20 21.27 -30.89 -6.67
C LEU A 20 22.80 -30.74 -6.62
N SER A 21 23.49 -31.43 -5.70
CA SER A 21 24.95 -31.24 -5.50
C SER A 21 25.76 -32.49 -5.13
N GLY A 22 25.58 -33.63 -5.80
CA GLY A 22 26.51 -34.78 -5.64
C GLY A 22 26.35 -35.94 -6.61
N GLY A 23 27.41 -36.26 -7.37
CA GLY A 23 27.49 -37.51 -8.15
C GLY A 23 28.55 -37.50 -9.27
N ARG A 24 29.64 -38.26 -9.12
CA ARG A 24 30.61 -38.54 -10.20
C ARG A 24 30.62 -40.04 -10.56
N VAL A 25 30.26 -40.33 -11.81
CA VAL A 25 30.73 -41.41 -12.70
C VAL A 25 31.38 -42.66 -12.08
N LYS A 26 30.77 -43.83 -12.34
CA LYS A 26 31.48 -45.08 -12.72
C LYS A 26 30.56 -45.97 -13.58
N MET A 27 31.14 -46.83 -14.42
CA MET A 27 30.40 -47.70 -15.36
C MET A 27 29.92 -49.02 -14.73
N ALA A 28 28.79 -49.54 -15.21
CA ALA A 28 28.58 -50.98 -15.45
C ALA A 28 27.58 -51.22 -16.59
N GLN A 29 27.91 -52.18 -17.45
CA GLN A 29 27.28 -52.60 -18.71
C GLN A 29 25.86 -53.19 -18.64
N ILE A 30 25.22 -53.36 -19.83
CA ILE A 30 24.22 -54.41 -20.19
C ILE A 30 22.82 -54.22 -19.56
N LEU A 31 21.67 -54.29 -20.26
CA LEU A 31 21.30 -54.77 -21.62
C LEU A 31 20.19 -53.87 -22.25
N ALA A 32 19.96 -54.02 -23.55
CA ALA A 32 18.83 -53.46 -24.33
C ALA A 32 18.23 -54.61 -25.19
N PRO A 33 17.20 -54.45 -26.05
CA PRO A 33 16.31 -53.31 -26.33
C PRO A 33 14.83 -53.75 -26.06
N SER A 34 13.74 -53.43 -26.79
CA SER A 34 13.41 -52.54 -27.93
C SER A 34 11.90 -52.26 -27.97
N ALA A 35 11.48 -51.00 -28.09
CA ALA A 35 10.22 -50.60 -28.74
C ALA A 35 10.25 -49.11 -29.10
N GLN A 36 10.17 -48.80 -30.39
CA GLN A 36 10.16 -47.44 -30.94
C GLN A 36 8.89 -47.30 -31.78
N TRP A 37 8.22 -46.13 -31.76
CA TRP A 37 7.90 -45.31 -32.94
C TRP A 37 6.79 -44.28 -32.70
N GLN A 38 6.93 -43.17 -33.41
CA GLN A 38 5.91 -42.13 -33.65
C GLN A 38 4.93 -42.65 -34.74
N MET A 39 3.92 -41.97 -35.28
CA MET A 39 3.82 -40.53 -35.58
C MET A 39 2.45 -40.14 -36.20
N ARG A 40 2.22 -38.81 -36.23
CA ARG A 40 1.55 -38.03 -37.31
C ARG A 40 0.02 -37.85 -37.31
N ILE A 41 -0.35 -36.88 -38.16
CA ILE A 41 -1.62 -36.16 -38.28
C ILE A 41 -2.18 -36.42 -39.69
N ALA A 42 -3.51 -36.42 -39.83
CA ALA A 42 -4.21 -36.23 -41.10
C ALA A 42 -5.19 -35.03 -41.00
N LYS A 43 -5.68 -34.52 -42.14
CA LYS A 43 -6.36 -33.21 -42.21
C LYS A 43 -7.45 -33.18 -43.30
N ASN A 44 -8.43 -32.29 -43.13
CA ASN A 44 -9.47 -31.85 -44.09
C ASN A 44 -10.57 -32.86 -44.50
N CYS A 45 -11.83 -32.44 -44.34
CA CYS A 45 -12.74 -32.20 -45.46
C CYS A 45 -13.84 -31.19 -45.01
N THR A 46 -14.56 -30.58 -45.96
CA THR A 46 -15.63 -29.58 -45.70
C THR A 46 -16.95 -30.03 -46.33
N ASP A 47 -18.08 -29.53 -45.82
CA ASP A 47 -19.12 -28.77 -46.55
C ASP A 47 -20.37 -28.57 -45.66
N ALA A 48 -21.45 -27.96 -46.16
CA ALA A 48 -22.21 -26.95 -45.38
C ALA A 48 -23.75 -27.08 -45.29
N ASN A 49 -24.28 -26.33 -44.30
CA ASN A 49 -25.60 -25.68 -44.20
C ASN A 49 -26.88 -26.45 -43.75
N SER A 50 -27.48 -25.87 -42.69
CA SER A 50 -28.92 -25.56 -42.52
C SER A 50 -29.97 -26.68 -42.39
N LEU A 51 -30.56 -26.82 -41.19
CA LEU A 51 -32.02 -26.67 -41.01
C LEU A 51 -32.42 -26.32 -39.56
N THR A 52 -33.73 -26.33 -39.26
CA THR A 52 -34.40 -25.56 -38.20
C THR A 52 -34.84 -26.34 -36.96
N THR A 53 -35.37 -25.59 -35.99
CA THR A 53 -35.96 -26.00 -34.71
C THR A 53 -37.02 -27.11 -34.77
N LYS A 54 -36.79 -28.21 -34.03
CA LYS A 54 -37.79 -28.90 -33.18
C LYS A 54 -37.17 -30.00 -32.31
N THR A 55 -37.94 -30.46 -31.32
CA THR A 55 -37.79 -31.73 -30.56
C THR A 55 -36.40 -32.08 -30.00
N TRP A 56 -36.20 -31.79 -28.71
CA TRP A 56 -35.34 -32.60 -27.84
C TRP A 56 -36.11 -32.99 -26.57
N SER A 57 -36.82 -34.11 -26.64
CA SER A 57 -37.35 -34.84 -25.51
C SER A 57 -36.95 -36.31 -25.67
N SER A 58 -36.84 -37.03 -24.54
CA SER A 58 -36.31 -38.40 -24.41
C SER A 58 -34.80 -38.59 -24.70
N LEU A 59 -33.97 -38.51 -23.65
CA LEU A 59 -32.82 -39.42 -23.50
C LEU A 59 -32.46 -39.67 -22.01
N VAL A 60 -33.44 -40.09 -21.21
CA VAL A 60 -33.18 -40.50 -19.81
C VAL A 60 -32.60 -41.92 -19.81
N MET A 61 -31.26 -42.03 -19.81
CA MET A 61 -30.61 -43.31 -19.52
C MET A 61 -30.79 -43.68 -18.04
N LYS A 62 -31.24 -44.91 -17.79
CA LYS A 62 -31.27 -45.51 -16.46
C LYS A 62 -29.83 -45.78 -15.97
N GLN A 63 -29.47 -45.22 -14.82
CA GLN A 63 -28.61 -45.93 -13.86
C GLN A 63 -29.33 -46.03 -12.51
N SER A 64 -29.00 -47.06 -11.74
CA SER A 64 -29.68 -47.40 -10.48
C SER A 64 -28.67 -47.82 -9.41
N LYS A 65 -29.12 -47.78 -8.15
CA LYS A 65 -28.36 -47.98 -6.89
C LYS A 65 -27.61 -46.73 -6.41
N LYS A 66 -27.48 -46.48 -5.10
CA LYS A 66 -28.29 -46.90 -3.93
C LYS A 66 -27.92 -45.96 -2.76
N GLY A 67 -28.88 -45.66 -1.87
CA GLY A 67 -28.57 -45.19 -0.51
C GLY A 67 -28.37 -43.68 -0.32
N ALA A 68 -29.47 -42.97 -0.08
CA ALA A 68 -29.52 -41.75 0.73
C ALA A 68 -30.94 -41.62 1.30
N VAL A 69 -31.09 -41.30 2.59
CA VAL A 69 -32.42 -41.21 3.24
C VAL A 69 -33.07 -39.87 2.87
N LYS A 70 -34.20 -39.91 2.16
CA LYS A 70 -35.01 -38.71 1.86
C LYS A 70 -36.07 -38.48 2.94
N SER A 71 -35.79 -37.62 3.90
CA SER A 71 -36.82 -36.96 4.71
C SER A 71 -37.39 -35.76 3.95
N SER A 72 -38.37 -36.01 3.08
CA SER A 72 -39.17 -34.95 2.44
C SER A 72 -40.66 -35.22 2.70
N GLY A 73 -41.28 -34.43 3.57
CA GLY A 73 -42.70 -34.50 3.89
C GLY A 73 -43.59 -34.01 2.76
N ARG A 74 -43.66 -34.75 1.64
CA ARG A 74 -44.62 -34.47 0.57
C ARG A 74 -46.02 -34.92 0.99
N PHE A 75 -46.90 -33.95 1.16
CA PHE A 75 -48.33 -34.16 1.35
C PHE A 75 -48.90 -34.92 0.12
N LYS A 76 -49.23 -36.21 0.30
CA LYS A 76 -49.76 -37.06 -0.78
C LYS A 76 -51.28 -36.99 -0.83
N VAL A 77 -51.82 -36.09 -1.65
CA VAL A 77 -53.20 -36.20 -2.14
C VAL A 77 -53.24 -37.22 -3.29
N CYS A 78 -54.31 -38.01 -3.40
CA CYS A 78 -54.36 -39.23 -4.19
C CYS A 78 -54.17 -39.02 -5.71
N ALA A 79 -52.98 -39.40 -6.21
CA ALA A 79 -52.73 -39.57 -7.64
C ALA A 79 -53.17 -40.98 -8.07
N LEU A 80 -54.16 -41.06 -8.97
CA LEU A 80 -54.50 -42.29 -9.69
C LEU A 80 -53.49 -42.53 -10.80
N GLN A 81 -52.97 -43.76 -10.91
CA GLN A 81 -52.12 -44.14 -12.04
C GLN A 81 -52.97 -44.32 -13.31
N SER A 82 -52.46 -43.77 -14.41
CA SER A 82 -52.87 -44.10 -15.79
C SER A 82 -51.61 -44.49 -16.57
N GLU A 83 -51.73 -45.35 -17.57
CA GLU A 83 -50.65 -46.27 -17.98
C GLU A 83 -49.41 -45.63 -18.62
N ASN A 84 -49.40 -44.32 -18.92
CA ASN A 84 -48.23 -43.63 -19.47
C ASN A 84 -47.84 -42.31 -18.78
N SER A 85 -48.56 -41.84 -17.75
CA SER A 85 -48.09 -40.71 -16.92
C SER A 85 -48.78 -40.65 -15.56
N THR A 86 -48.03 -40.24 -14.52
CA THR A 86 -48.62 -39.82 -13.24
C THR A 86 -49.19 -38.42 -13.40
N ILE A 87 -50.46 -38.33 -13.78
CA ILE A 87 -51.20 -37.06 -13.87
C ILE A 87 -51.30 -36.44 -12.48
N ASN A 88 -50.54 -35.37 -12.25
CA ASN A 88 -50.59 -34.60 -11.02
C ASN A 88 -51.85 -33.72 -11.00
N ARG A 89 -52.99 -34.27 -10.56
CA ARG A 89 -54.28 -33.58 -10.53
C ARG A 89 -54.23 -32.24 -9.77
N LEU A 90 -53.37 -32.12 -8.74
CA LEU A 90 -53.20 -30.87 -8.01
C LEU A 90 -52.59 -29.77 -8.89
N GLU A 91 -51.59 -30.10 -9.71
CA GLU A 91 -50.93 -29.18 -10.64
C GLU A 91 -51.85 -28.78 -11.80
N GLN A 92 -52.75 -29.66 -12.24
CA GLN A 92 -53.82 -29.30 -13.18
C GLN A 92 -54.86 -28.35 -12.57
N LEU A 93 -55.17 -28.48 -11.28
CA LEU A 93 -56.10 -27.60 -10.57
C LEU A 93 -55.47 -26.24 -10.22
N LEU A 94 -54.17 -26.20 -9.91
CA LEU A 94 -53.43 -24.96 -9.65
C LEU A 94 -53.27 -24.11 -10.92
N ASN A 95 -53.06 -24.75 -12.07
CA ASN A 95 -52.92 -24.09 -13.37
C ASN A 95 -54.24 -24.05 -14.18
N LEU A 96 -55.40 -24.13 -13.51
CA LEU A 96 -56.70 -24.11 -14.17
C LEU A 96 -57.06 -22.69 -14.63
N ASP A 97 -57.11 -22.47 -15.94
CA ASP A 97 -57.68 -21.25 -16.49
C ASP A 97 -59.19 -21.18 -16.21
N VAL A 98 -59.58 -20.21 -15.39
CA VAL A 98 -60.97 -19.94 -15.00
C VAL A 98 -61.69 -18.98 -15.95
N THR A 99 -60.97 -18.30 -16.85
CA THR A 99 -61.56 -17.27 -17.73
C THR A 99 -62.64 -17.78 -18.69
N PRO A 100 -62.65 -19.05 -19.17
CA PRO A 100 -63.76 -19.59 -19.96
C PRO A 100 -65.05 -19.82 -19.15
N TYR A 101 -65.00 -19.70 -17.82
CA TYR A 101 -66.10 -20.04 -16.90
C TYR A 101 -66.61 -18.85 -16.08
N THR A 102 -65.81 -17.80 -15.89
CA THR A 102 -66.22 -16.59 -15.15
C THR A 102 -65.28 -15.39 -15.38
N ASP A 103 -65.83 -14.18 -15.38
CA ASP A 103 -65.07 -12.91 -15.38
C ASP A 103 -64.41 -12.59 -14.02
N LYS A 104 -64.67 -13.40 -12.99
CA LYS A 104 -64.10 -13.22 -11.65
C LYS A 104 -62.60 -13.47 -11.65
N ILE A 105 -61.85 -12.58 -11.01
CA ILE A 105 -60.40 -12.69 -10.83
C ILE A 105 -60.04 -12.92 -9.37
N ILE A 106 -58.86 -13.46 -9.11
CA ILE A 106 -58.25 -13.50 -7.78
C ILE A 106 -57.27 -12.32 -7.67
N ALA A 107 -57.42 -11.54 -6.59
CA ALA A 107 -56.52 -10.46 -6.21
C ALA A 107 -55.80 -10.84 -4.91
N GLU A 108 -54.48 -10.97 -4.97
CA GLU A 108 -53.59 -11.26 -3.83
C GLU A 108 -53.14 -9.94 -3.18
N TYR A 109 -53.69 -9.61 -2.01
CA TYR A 109 -53.32 -8.40 -1.27
C TYR A 109 -52.06 -8.69 -0.46
N ILE A 110 -51.01 -7.90 -0.65
CA ILE A 110 -49.67 -8.07 -0.10
C ILE A 110 -49.32 -6.86 0.76
N TRP A 111 -48.77 -7.09 1.95
CA TRP A 111 -48.33 -6.01 2.86
C TRP A 111 -47.10 -6.42 3.68
N ILE A 112 -46.48 -5.41 4.30
CA ILE A 112 -45.34 -5.58 5.20
C ILE A 112 -45.86 -5.79 6.63
N GLY A 113 -45.36 -6.81 7.31
CA GLY A 113 -45.73 -7.18 8.67
C GLY A 113 -45.11 -6.32 9.77
N GLY A 114 -45.24 -6.77 11.02
CA GLY A 114 -44.76 -6.07 12.20
C GLY A 114 -43.23 -6.04 12.33
N SER A 115 -42.49 -6.91 11.64
CA SER A 115 -41.02 -6.89 11.66
C SER A 115 -40.42 -5.85 10.72
N GLY A 116 -41.23 -5.23 9.84
CA GLY A 116 -40.75 -4.34 8.77
C GLY A 116 -39.97 -5.05 7.64
N ILE A 117 -39.77 -6.36 7.73
CA ILE A 117 -39.07 -7.20 6.75
C ILE A 117 -39.98 -8.36 6.30
N ASP A 118 -40.80 -8.91 7.20
CA ASP A 118 -41.70 -10.01 6.89
C ASP A 118 -42.83 -9.57 5.93
N VAL A 119 -42.96 -10.27 4.79
CA VAL A 119 -44.04 -10.03 3.82
C VAL A 119 -45.21 -10.96 4.12
N ARG A 120 -46.43 -10.43 4.13
CA ARG A 120 -47.68 -11.16 4.32
C ARG A 120 -48.56 -10.99 3.09
N SER A 121 -49.39 -11.99 2.79
CA SER A 121 -50.43 -11.85 1.77
C SER A 121 -51.70 -12.64 2.10
N LYS A 122 -52.81 -12.28 1.45
CA LYS A 122 -54.00 -13.13 1.31
C LYS A 122 -54.82 -12.75 0.08
N SER A 123 -55.53 -13.72 -0.48
CA SER A 123 -56.28 -13.55 -1.74
C SER A 123 -57.79 -13.34 -1.51
N ARG A 124 -58.41 -12.47 -2.31
CA ARG A 124 -59.87 -12.35 -2.44
C ARG A 124 -60.32 -12.47 -3.89
N THR A 125 -61.56 -12.91 -4.10
CA THR A 125 -62.20 -12.82 -5.42
C THR A 125 -62.71 -11.39 -5.67
N ILE A 126 -62.46 -10.86 -6.86
CA ILE A 126 -63.04 -9.62 -7.38
C ILE A 126 -63.97 -10.00 -8.55
N SER A 127 -65.06 -9.25 -8.75
CA SER A 127 -66.14 -9.60 -9.68
C SER A 127 -65.82 -9.42 -11.18
N LYS A 128 -64.78 -8.65 -11.50
CA LYS A 128 -64.31 -8.32 -12.85
C LYS A 128 -62.78 -8.06 -12.82
N PRO A 129 -62.10 -8.04 -13.97
CA PRO A 129 -60.77 -7.43 -14.08
C PRO A 129 -60.77 -5.95 -13.65
N VAL A 130 -59.61 -5.47 -13.20
CA VAL A 130 -59.39 -4.12 -12.68
C VAL A 130 -58.08 -3.56 -13.21
N GLU A 131 -58.07 -2.29 -13.61
CA GLU A 131 -56.90 -1.63 -14.20
C GLU A 131 -56.23 -0.64 -13.22
N HIS A 132 -57.02 0.03 -12.35
CA HIS A 132 -56.49 1.01 -11.39
C HIS A 132 -56.59 0.54 -9.92
N PRO A 133 -55.55 0.76 -9.09
CA PRO A 133 -55.58 0.41 -7.66
C PRO A 133 -56.76 1.02 -6.89
N SER A 134 -57.22 2.20 -7.29
CA SER A 134 -58.35 2.91 -6.67
C SER A 134 -59.73 2.26 -6.89
N GLU A 135 -59.87 1.37 -7.88
CA GLU A 135 -61.09 0.56 -8.06
C GLU A 135 -61.13 -0.65 -7.11
N LEU A 136 -59.99 -1.05 -6.54
CA LEU A 136 -59.94 -2.20 -5.64
C LEU A 136 -60.52 -1.82 -4.27
N PRO A 137 -61.37 -2.67 -3.67
CA PRO A 137 -61.89 -2.42 -2.35
C PRO A 137 -60.75 -2.41 -1.33
N LYS A 138 -60.79 -1.48 -0.37
CA LYS A 138 -60.05 -1.61 0.89
C LYS A 138 -60.37 -2.98 1.53
N TRP A 139 -59.42 -3.49 2.31
CA TRP A 139 -59.63 -4.73 3.07
C TRP A 139 -59.05 -4.57 4.47
N ASN A 140 -59.13 -5.62 5.29
CA ASN A 140 -58.72 -5.64 6.68
C ASN A 140 -57.89 -6.90 6.97
N TYR A 141 -57.15 -6.93 8.07
CA TYR A 141 -56.57 -8.16 8.64
C TYR A 141 -56.43 -8.02 10.15
N ASP A 142 -56.21 -9.16 10.81
CA ASP A 142 -55.84 -9.21 12.23
C ASP A 142 -54.35 -8.85 12.38
N GLY A 143 -54.11 -7.62 12.84
CA GLY A 143 -52.78 -7.10 13.16
C GLY A 143 -52.18 -7.69 14.44
N SER A 144 -52.95 -8.36 15.30
CA SER A 144 -52.38 -9.04 16.47
C SER A 144 -51.57 -10.27 16.04
N SER A 145 -52.04 -11.02 15.04
CA SER A 145 -51.31 -12.11 14.37
C SER A 145 -50.10 -11.67 13.52
N THR A 146 -49.81 -10.37 13.44
CA THR A 146 -48.64 -9.82 12.75
C THR A 146 -47.77 -8.90 13.60
N GLY A 147 -48.16 -8.60 14.85
CA GLY A 147 -47.45 -7.67 15.73
C GLY A 147 -47.66 -6.19 15.39
N GLN A 148 -48.77 -5.84 14.72
CA GLN A 148 -49.10 -4.50 14.23
C GLN A 148 -50.27 -3.84 14.98
N ALA A 149 -51.01 -4.58 15.81
CA ALA A 149 -52.11 -4.10 16.64
C ALA A 149 -52.25 -4.94 17.94
N PRO A 150 -52.83 -4.40 19.04
CA PRO A 150 -53.14 -5.17 20.25
C PRO A 150 -54.29 -6.15 20.00
N GLY A 151 -54.50 -7.11 20.92
CA GLY A 151 -55.58 -8.10 20.79
C GLY A 151 -57.00 -7.56 21.06
N GLU A 152 -57.12 -6.39 21.66
CA GLU A 152 -58.41 -5.76 22.02
C GLU A 152 -58.98 -4.83 20.94
N ASP A 153 -58.11 -4.24 20.12
CA ASP A 153 -58.43 -3.54 18.88
C ASP A 153 -57.42 -3.98 17.81
N SER A 154 -57.69 -5.14 17.20
CA SER A 154 -56.72 -5.87 16.37
C SER A 154 -56.88 -5.62 14.87
N GLU A 155 -57.85 -4.82 14.44
CA GLU A 155 -58.14 -4.63 13.02
C GLU A 155 -57.16 -3.62 12.38
N VAL A 156 -56.52 -4.03 11.28
CA VAL A 156 -55.66 -3.16 10.47
C VAL A 156 -56.15 -3.15 9.02
N ILE A 157 -56.30 -1.96 8.46
CA ILE A 157 -56.91 -1.71 7.15
C ILE A 157 -55.84 -1.65 6.06
N LEU A 158 -56.03 -2.44 4.99
CA LEU A 158 -55.22 -2.47 3.78
C LEU A 158 -55.78 -1.53 2.72
N TYR A 159 -54.94 -0.60 2.26
CA TYR A 159 -55.23 0.32 1.18
C TYR A 159 -54.49 -0.16 -0.08
N PRO A 160 -55.16 -0.50 -1.19
CA PRO A 160 -54.51 -0.83 -2.46
C PRO A 160 -53.69 0.33 -3.03
N GLN A 161 -52.46 0.06 -3.48
CA GLN A 161 -51.53 1.09 -3.94
C GLN A 161 -50.93 0.81 -5.33
N ALA A 162 -50.55 -0.43 -5.63
CA ALA A 162 -50.04 -0.83 -6.95
C ALA A 162 -50.56 -2.21 -7.35
N ILE A 163 -50.82 -2.40 -8.64
CA ILE A 163 -51.31 -3.66 -9.24
C ILE A 163 -50.21 -4.24 -10.14
N PHE A 164 -50.00 -5.55 -10.02
CA PHE A 164 -49.15 -6.35 -10.91
C PHE A 164 -49.91 -7.60 -11.36
N LYS A 165 -49.49 -8.25 -12.45
CA LYS A 165 -50.07 -9.54 -12.86
C LYS A 165 -49.55 -10.65 -11.96
N ASP A 166 -50.39 -11.64 -11.65
CA ASP A 166 -50.00 -12.80 -10.84
C ASP A 166 -49.32 -13.89 -11.72
N PRO A 167 -48.00 -14.13 -11.59
CA PRO A 167 -47.29 -15.12 -12.39
C PRO A 167 -47.52 -16.56 -11.92
N PHE A 168 -48.12 -16.77 -10.74
CA PHE A 168 -48.43 -18.09 -10.20
C PHE A 168 -49.82 -18.59 -10.61
N ARG A 169 -50.77 -17.66 -10.79
CA ARG A 169 -52.14 -17.95 -11.21
C ARG A 169 -52.41 -17.67 -12.68
N GLY A 170 -51.61 -16.80 -13.31
CA GLY A 170 -51.77 -16.42 -14.72
C GLY A 170 -53.11 -15.75 -15.03
N GLY A 171 -53.44 -15.66 -16.32
CA GLY A 171 -54.68 -15.06 -16.80
C GLY A 171 -54.87 -13.61 -16.33
N ASN A 172 -56.08 -13.28 -15.88
CA ASN A 172 -56.45 -11.95 -15.40
C ASN A 172 -56.25 -11.76 -13.88
N ASN A 173 -55.56 -12.69 -13.21
CA ASN A 173 -55.30 -12.62 -11.76
C ASN A 173 -54.19 -11.61 -11.44
N ILE A 174 -54.29 -10.97 -10.26
CA ILE A 174 -53.42 -9.84 -9.90
C ILE A 174 -52.81 -9.97 -8.51
N LEU A 175 -51.62 -9.38 -8.37
CA LEU A 175 -51.00 -9.05 -7.09
C LEU A 175 -51.24 -7.57 -6.78
N VAL A 176 -51.49 -7.25 -5.52
CA VAL A 176 -51.86 -5.91 -5.05
C VAL A 176 -50.95 -5.53 -3.89
N ILE A 177 -50.00 -4.63 -4.13
CA ILE A 177 -49.22 -4.04 -3.04
C ILE A 177 -50.14 -3.08 -2.28
N CYS A 178 -50.20 -3.25 -0.96
CA CYS A 178 -50.97 -2.44 -0.04
C CYS A 178 -50.10 -1.80 1.03
N ASP A 179 -50.48 -0.61 1.46
CA ASP A 179 -50.03 -0.04 2.72
C ASP A 179 -51.14 -0.09 3.79
N ALA A 180 -50.77 0.16 5.05
CA ALA A 180 -51.55 -0.24 6.21
C ALA A 180 -51.89 0.93 7.15
N TYR A 181 -53.13 0.93 7.64
CA TYR A 181 -53.72 1.99 8.46
C TYR A 181 -54.54 1.41 9.62
N THR A 182 -54.68 2.16 10.69
CA THR A 182 -55.68 1.89 11.75
C THR A 182 -57.10 2.03 11.20
N PRO A 183 -58.15 1.53 11.90
CA PRO A 183 -59.55 1.76 11.52
C PRO A 183 -59.94 3.24 11.49
N ALA A 184 -59.24 4.09 12.26
CA ALA A 184 -59.38 5.54 12.24
C ALA A 184 -58.79 6.22 10.98
N GLY A 185 -57.98 5.49 10.19
CA GLY A 185 -57.35 6.00 8.97
C GLY A 185 -55.94 6.54 9.14
N GLU A 186 -55.32 6.40 10.33
CA GLU A 186 -53.93 6.80 10.59
C GLU A 186 -52.93 5.72 10.17
N PRO A 187 -51.78 6.06 9.54
CA PRO A 187 -50.79 5.07 9.09
C PRO A 187 -50.12 4.38 10.27
N ILE A 188 -50.07 3.04 10.26
CA ILE A 188 -49.45 2.27 11.36
C ILE A 188 -47.92 2.47 11.42
N PRO A 189 -47.24 2.23 12.56
CA PRO A 189 -45.81 2.49 12.70
C PRO A 189 -44.88 1.79 11.69
N THR A 190 -45.29 0.65 11.09
CA THR A 190 -44.54 -0.02 10.02
C THR A 190 -44.91 0.44 8.60
N ASN A 191 -45.92 1.30 8.42
CA ASN A 191 -46.23 1.90 7.12
C ASN A 191 -45.23 3.02 6.78
N LYS A 192 -44.06 2.63 6.26
CA LYS A 192 -43.04 3.58 5.76
C LYS A 192 -43.41 4.17 4.40
N ARG A 193 -44.24 3.46 3.63
CA ARG A 193 -44.74 3.92 2.31
C ARG A 193 -45.45 5.26 2.41
N HIS A 194 -46.26 5.49 3.45
CA HIS A 194 -46.97 6.75 3.64
C HIS A 194 -46.01 7.96 3.69
N ARG A 195 -44.94 7.90 4.50
CA ARG A 195 -43.94 8.99 4.58
C ARG A 195 -43.15 9.14 3.28
N ALA A 196 -42.83 8.04 2.60
CA ALA A 196 -42.19 8.10 1.29
C ALA A 196 -43.08 8.79 0.24
N ALA A 197 -44.38 8.47 0.22
CA ALA A 197 -45.35 9.08 -0.68
C ALA A 197 -45.52 10.59 -0.43
N GLN A 198 -45.46 11.05 0.82
CA GLN A 198 -45.41 12.49 1.14
C GLN A 198 -44.18 13.16 0.49
N ILE A 199 -42.98 12.59 0.67
CA ILE A 199 -41.73 13.15 0.12
C ILE A 199 -41.75 13.17 -1.42
N PHE A 200 -42.25 12.10 -2.07
CA PHE A 200 -42.38 12.04 -3.52
C PHE A 200 -43.54 12.89 -4.09
N SER A 201 -44.40 13.45 -3.23
CA SER A 201 -45.46 14.41 -3.62
C SER A 201 -45.03 15.88 -3.45
N ASP A 202 -43.86 16.15 -2.86
CA ASP A 202 -43.32 17.52 -2.77
C ASP A 202 -42.97 18.04 -4.18
N GLN A 203 -43.37 19.27 -4.48
CA GLN A 203 -43.20 19.88 -5.80
C GLN A 203 -41.72 20.01 -6.22
N LYS A 204 -40.78 20.20 -5.28
CA LYS A 204 -39.33 20.16 -5.57
C LYS A 204 -38.90 18.78 -6.06
N VAL A 205 -39.43 17.71 -5.45
CA VAL A 205 -39.08 16.31 -5.77
C VAL A 205 -39.74 15.86 -7.07
N VAL A 206 -41.01 16.23 -7.28
CA VAL A 206 -41.75 15.95 -8.54
C VAL A 206 -41.05 16.59 -9.74
N ALA A 207 -40.61 17.85 -9.62
CA ALA A 207 -39.93 18.57 -10.71
C ALA A 207 -38.58 17.93 -11.11
N GLU A 208 -37.87 17.33 -10.16
CA GLU A 208 -36.57 16.69 -10.36
C GLU A 208 -36.63 15.20 -10.76
N VAL A 209 -37.83 14.59 -10.82
CA VAL A 209 -38.07 13.23 -11.36
C VAL A 209 -36.99 12.21 -10.91
N PRO A 210 -36.91 11.90 -9.60
CA PRO A 210 -35.91 10.98 -9.06
C PRO A 210 -36.08 9.56 -9.60
N TRP A 211 -35.01 9.00 -10.14
CA TRP A 211 -34.93 7.63 -10.65
C TRP A 211 -34.04 6.79 -9.73
N TYR A 212 -34.50 5.56 -9.46
CA TYR A 212 -33.79 4.57 -8.66
C TYR A 212 -33.53 3.29 -9.46
N GLY A 213 -32.33 2.74 -9.34
CA GLY A 213 -31.97 1.40 -9.79
C GLY A 213 -31.40 0.60 -8.62
N ILE A 214 -32.16 -0.36 -8.09
CA ILE A 214 -31.85 -1.06 -6.84
C ILE A 214 -31.33 -2.47 -7.14
N GLU A 215 -30.13 -2.75 -6.65
CA GLU A 215 -29.36 -4.00 -6.77
C GLU A 215 -29.64 -4.87 -5.54
N GLN A 216 -30.66 -5.73 -5.58
CA GLN A 216 -31.05 -6.57 -4.43
C GLN A 216 -30.25 -7.87 -4.41
N GLU A 217 -29.25 -7.95 -3.52
CA GLU A 217 -28.56 -9.21 -3.23
C GLU A 217 -29.38 -10.05 -2.22
N TYR A 218 -29.27 -11.38 -2.32
CA TYR A 218 -29.93 -12.33 -1.44
C TYR A 218 -29.16 -13.66 -1.36
N THR A 219 -29.39 -14.46 -0.32
CA THR A 219 -28.77 -15.80 -0.17
C THR A 219 -29.82 -16.88 -0.03
N LEU A 220 -29.64 -17.98 -0.77
CA LEU A 220 -30.50 -19.16 -0.71
C LEU A 220 -29.99 -20.15 0.34
N LEU A 221 -30.86 -20.61 1.24
CA LEU A 221 -30.53 -21.50 2.36
C LEU A 221 -31.30 -22.83 2.30
N GLN A 222 -30.63 -23.91 2.69
CA GLN A 222 -31.19 -25.26 2.82
C GLN A 222 -32.14 -25.34 4.02
N THR A 223 -33.43 -25.57 3.75
CA THR A 223 -34.54 -25.43 4.71
C THR A 223 -34.33 -26.12 6.07
N ASN A 224 -33.81 -27.35 6.08
CA ASN A 224 -33.66 -28.17 7.29
C ASN A 224 -32.50 -27.75 8.21
N VAL A 225 -31.46 -27.12 7.66
CA VAL A 225 -30.20 -26.82 8.36
C VAL A 225 -29.84 -25.33 8.35
N LYS A 226 -30.61 -24.51 7.63
CA LYS A 226 -30.39 -23.06 7.42
C LYS A 226 -28.97 -22.71 6.95
N TRP A 227 -28.32 -23.64 6.25
CA TRP A 227 -26.98 -23.53 5.68
C TRP A 227 -27.06 -23.23 4.16
N PRO A 228 -26.12 -22.50 3.53
CA PRO A 228 -26.35 -22.01 2.17
C PRO A 228 -26.47 -23.10 1.10
N LEU A 229 -27.19 -22.80 0.03
CA LEU A 229 -27.48 -23.75 -1.04
C LEU A 229 -26.20 -24.15 -1.80
N GLY A 230 -25.98 -25.45 -1.96
CA GLY A 230 -24.75 -26.00 -2.55
C GLY A 230 -23.58 -26.22 -1.57
N TRP A 231 -23.68 -25.73 -0.32
CA TRP A 231 -22.63 -25.94 0.68
C TRP A 231 -22.71 -27.33 1.31
N PRO A 232 -21.57 -27.97 1.63
CA PRO A 232 -21.55 -29.19 2.42
C PRO A 232 -22.08 -28.91 3.84
N VAL A 233 -22.98 -29.76 4.33
CA VAL A 233 -23.59 -29.60 5.67
C VAL A 233 -22.50 -29.70 6.75
N GLY A 234 -22.37 -28.67 7.58
CA GLY A 234 -21.33 -28.59 8.62
C GLY A 234 -19.93 -28.27 8.08
N GLY A 235 -19.82 -27.79 6.83
CA GLY A 235 -18.55 -27.40 6.23
C GLY A 235 -18.67 -26.24 5.24
N TYR A 236 -17.57 -25.95 4.56
CA TYR A 236 -17.44 -24.87 3.60
C TYR A 236 -17.11 -25.42 2.19
N PRO A 237 -17.54 -24.74 1.11
CA PRO A 237 -17.09 -25.04 -0.25
C PRO A 237 -15.67 -24.48 -0.48
N GLY A 238 -15.18 -24.54 -1.73
CA GLY A 238 -13.93 -23.88 -2.11
C GLY A 238 -14.00 -22.35 -1.92
N PRO A 239 -12.85 -21.66 -1.79
CA PRO A 239 -12.78 -20.22 -1.53
C PRO A 239 -13.48 -19.39 -2.62
N GLN A 240 -13.89 -18.17 -2.26
CA GLN A 240 -14.55 -17.23 -3.17
C GLN A 240 -13.70 -16.94 -4.42
N GLY A 241 -14.36 -16.79 -5.58
CA GLY A 241 -13.68 -16.60 -6.86
C GLY A 241 -14.42 -17.22 -8.06
N PRO A 242 -14.70 -18.53 -8.09
CA PRO A 242 -15.31 -19.19 -9.25
C PRO A 242 -16.85 -19.04 -9.34
N TYR A 243 -17.48 -18.39 -8.36
CA TYR A 243 -18.93 -18.34 -8.20
C TYR A 243 -19.59 -17.12 -8.86
N TYR A 244 -18.95 -15.94 -8.78
CA TYR A 244 -19.45 -14.71 -9.39
C TYR A 244 -19.62 -14.86 -10.90
N CYS A 245 -20.85 -14.65 -11.40
CA CYS A 245 -21.27 -14.92 -12.77
C CYS A 245 -20.94 -16.35 -13.27
N GLY A 246 -20.79 -17.31 -12.36
CA GLY A 246 -20.34 -18.67 -12.65
C GLY A 246 -21.36 -19.53 -13.40
N ALA A 247 -20.84 -20.43 -14.24
CA ALA A 247 -21.60 -21.46 -14.93
C ALA A 247 -21.00 -22.85 -14.67
N GLY A 248 -21.87 -23.83 -14.42
CA GLY A 248 -21.51 -25.18 -14.00
C GLY A 248 -22.19 -25.58 -12.68
N ALA A 249 -22.52 -26.87 -12.54
CA ALA A 249 -23.18 -27.42 -11.35
C ALA A 249 -22.29 -27.41 -10.09
N ASP A 250 -20.99 -27.15 -10.26
CA ASP A 250 -19.98 -26.97 -9.21
C ASP A 250 -19.87 -25.51 -8.72
N LYS A 251 -20.58 -24.57 -9.36
CA LYS A 251 -20.45 -23.12 -9.13
C LYS A 251 -21.78 -22.38 -8.94
N SER A 252 -22.82 -22.76 -9.70
CA SER A 252 -24.06 -21.99 -9.85
C SER A 252 -25.24 -22.72 -9.20
N PHE A 253 -25.44 -22.47 -7.91
CA PHE A 253 -26.44 -23.15 -7.08
C PHE A 253 -27.73 -22.32 -6.97
N GLY A 254 -28.88 -22.84 -7.40
CA GLY A 254 -30.17 -22.13 -7.34
C GLY A 254 -30.49 -21.25 -8.57
N ARG A 255 -29.84 -21.50 -9.72
CA ARG A 255 -30.10 -20.78 -10.97
C ARG A 255 -31.54 -20.94 -11.47
N ASP A 256 -32.16 -22.09 -11.20
CA ASP A 256 -33.57 -22.36 -11.47
C ASP A 256 -34.52 -21.40 -10.74
N ILE A 257 -34.21 -21.05 -9.48
CA ILE A 257 -34.95 -20.03 -8.72
C ILE A 257 -34.74 -18.64 -9.34
N SER A 258 -33.50 -18.26 -9.66
CA SER A 258 -33.16 -16.95 -10.27
C SER A 258 -33.80 -16.78 -11.65
N ASP A 259 -33.66 -17.75 -12.56
CA ASP A 259 -34.21 -17.70 -13.92
C ASP A 259 -35.76 -17.75 -13.93
N ALA A 260 -36.38 -18.36 -12.91
CA ALA A 260 -37.84 -18.35 -12.73
C ALA A 260 -38.33 -17.02 -12.17
N HIS A 261 -37.64 -16.48 -11.14
CA HIS A 261 -37.93 -15.16 -10.56
C HIS A 261 -37.83 -14.05 -11.61
N TYR A 262 -36.78 -14.07 -12.43
CA TYR A 262 -36.60 -13.10 -13.50
C TYR A 262 -37.79 -13.05 -14.46
N LYS A 263 -38.29 -14.23 -14.87
CA LYS A 263 -39.49 -14.35 -15.74
C LYS A 263 -40.78 -13.97 -15.02
N ALA A 264 -40.92 -14.30 -13.73
CA ALA A 264 -42.07 -13.93 -12.93
C ALA A 264 -42.18 -12.40 -12.78
N CYS A 265 -41.08 -11.71 -12.51
CA CYS A 265 -41.01 -10.25 -12.49
C CYS A 265 -41.39 -9.61 -13.84
N LEU A 266 -40.82 -10.12 -14.95
CA LEU A 266 -41.17 -9.65 -16.30
C LEU A 266 -42.64 -9.86 -16.64
N TYR A 267 -43.23 -11.01 -16.27
CA TYR A 267 -44.67 -11.27 -16.47
C TYR A 267 -45.55 -10.35 -15.62
N ALA A 268 -45.16 -10.14 -14.36
CA ALA A 268 -45.88 -9.30 -13.41
C ALA A 268 -45.95 -7.82 -13.83
N GLY A 269 -45.01 -7.36 -14.65
CA GLY A 269 -44.85 -5.95 -15.05
C GLY A 269 -43.86 -5.18 -14.19
N ILE A 270 -43.02 -5.87 -13.40
CA ILE A 270 -41.96 -5.23 -12.61
C ILE A 270 -40.82 -4.84 -13.56
N ASN A 271 -40.32 -3.61 -13.41
CA ASN A 271 -39.17 -3.07 -14.16
C ASN A 271 -37.83 -3.72 -13.73
N ILE A 272 -37.72 -5.04 -13.84
CA ILE A 272 -36.50 -5.80 -13.61
C ILE A 272 -35.54 -5.64 -14.81
N SER A 273 -34.27 -5.35 -14.55
CA SER A 273 -33.27 -4.99 -15.57
C SER A 273 -32.08 -5.96 -15.66
N GLY A 274 -31.90 -6.86 -14.68
CA GLY A 274 -30.89 -7.91 -14.75
C GLY A 274 -30.89 -8.86 -13.55
N THR A 275 -29.99 -9.87 -13.60
CA THR A 275 -29.68 -10.77 -12.48
C THR A 275 -28.30 -11.43 -12.68
N ASN A 276 -27.59 -11.71 -11.59
CA ASN A 276 -26.30 -12.39 -11.56
C ASN A 276 -26.19 -13.36 -10.37
N GLY A 277 -25.37 -14.39 -10.53
CA GLY A 277 -24.88 -15.19 -9.40
C GLY A 277 -23.72 -14.46 -8.74
N GLU A 278 -23.72 -14.38 -7.41
CA GLU A 278 -22.83 -13.49 -6.66
C GLU A 278 -21.52 -14.15 -6.19
N VAL A 279 -20.65 -13.38 -5.52
CA VAL A 279 -19.31 -13.82 -5.09
C VAL A 279 -19.36 -14.98 -4.09
N MET A 280 -20.35 -15.03 -3.19
CA MET A 280 -20.57 -16.16 -2.29
C MET A 280 -21.40 -17.26 -2.98
N PRO A 281 -21.00 -18.55 -2.91
CA PRO A 281 -21.79 -19.63 -3.51
C PRO A 281 -23.17 -19.74 -2.86
N GLY A 282 -24.23 -19.69 -3.67
CA GLY A 282 -25.63 -19.65 -3.20
C GLY A 282 -26.18 -18.25 -2.93
N GLN A 283 -25.36 -17.20 -3.08
CA GLN A 283 -25.78 -15.80 -3.16
C GLN A 283 -26.10 -15.43 -4.62
N TRP A 284 -27.09 -14.57 -4.80
CA TRP A 284 -27.55 -14.06 -6.09
C TRP A 284 -27.97 -12.60 -5.96
N GLU A 285 -28.11 -11.92 -7.09
CA GLU A 285 -28.61 -10.54 -7.17
C GLU A 285 -29.68 -10.42 -8.25
N PHE A 286 -30.65 -9.53 -8.06
CA PHE A 286 -31.52 -9.04 -9.14
C PHE A 286 -31.59 -7.50 -9.12
N GLN A 287 -31.61 -6.87 -10.28
CA GLN A 287 -31.66 -5.41 -10.41
C GLN A 287 -33.06 -4.95 -10.84
N VAL A 288 -33.59 -3.92 -10.16
CA VAL A 288 -34.89 -3.29 -10.50
C VAL A 288 -34.68 -1.81 -10.77
N GLY A 289 -35.15 -1.35 -11.93
CA GLY A 289 -35.17 0.04 -12.35
C GLY A 289 -34.45 0.28 -13.68
N PRO A 290 -34.44 1.54 -14.18
CA PRO A 290 -34.85 2.74 -13.47
C PRO A 290 -36.37 2.83 -13.24
N SER A 291 -36.76 3.04 -11.97
CA SER A 291 -38.15 3.27 -11.53
C SER A 291 -38.28 4.64 -10.86
N VAL A 292 -39.45 5.28 -10.95
CA VAL A 292 -39.64 6.69 -10.56
C VAL A 292 -40.23 6.82 -9.15
N GLY A 293 -39.52 7.51 -8.25
CA GLY A 293 -40.03 7.83 -6.92
C GLY A 293 -40.56 6.63 -6.15
N ILE A 294 -41.84 6.66 -5.78
CA ILE A 294 -42.52 5.62 -4.98
C ILE A 294 -42.59 4.24 -5.68
N GLU A 295 -42.60 4.22 -7.01
CA GLU A 295 -42.65 3.00 -7.84
C GLU A 295 -41.52 2.03 -7.50
N ALA A 296 -40.32 2.56 -7.23
CA ALA A 296 -39.15 1.75 -6.90
C ALA A 296 -39.33 0.93 -5.62
N GLY A 297 -40.08 1.46 -4.64
CA GLY A 297 -40.45 0.75 -3.43
C GLY A 297 -41.48 -0.35 -3.68
N ASP A 298 -42.54 -0.03 -4.43
CA ASP A 298 -43.60 -0.98 -4.79
C ASP A 298 -43.04 -2.15 -5.62
N HIS A 299 -42.13 -1.86 -6.55
CA HIS A 299 -41.48 -2.85 -7.40
C HIS A 299 -40.53 -3.78 -6.63
N ILE A 300 -39.70 -3.26 -5.72
CA ILE A 300 -38.81 -4.10 -4.90
C ILE A 300 -39.60 -4.98 -3.92
N TRP A 301 -40.65 -4.46 -3.26
CA TRP A 301 -41.47 -5.27 -2.36
C TRP A 301 -42.25 -6.36 -3.11
N CYS A 302 -42.77 -6.07 -4.31
CA CYS A 302 -43.39 -7.08 -5.17
C CYS A 302 -42.36 -8.13 -5.63
N ALA A 303 -41.15 -7.72 -6.03
CA ALA A 303 -40.10 -8.64 -6.44
C ALA A 303 -39.61 -9.54 -5.28
N ARG A 304 -39.52 -9.01 -4.05
CA ARG A 304 -39.23 -9.79 -2.83
C ARG A 304 -40.32 -10.83 -2.57
N TYR A 305 -41.60 -10.45 -2.66
CA TYR A 305 -42.71 -11.38 -2.53
C TYR A 305 -42.66 -12.51 -3.57
N LEU A 306 -42.42 -12.18 -4.85
CA LEU A 306 -42.25 -13.20 -5.90
C LEU A 306 -41.10 -14.17 -5.60
N LEU A 307 -39.97 -13.68 -5.07
CA LEU A 307 -38.82 -14.51 -4.73
C LEU A 307 -39.11 -15.46 -3.55
N GLU A 308 -39.75 -14.98 -2.50
CA GLU A 308 -40.17 -15.80 -1.35
C GLU A 308 -41.15 -16.90 -1.79
N ARG A 309 -42.15 -16.57 -2.62
CA ARG A 309 -43.11 -17.55 -3.16
C ARG A 309 -42.49 -18.57 -4.14
N ILE A 310 -41.41 -18.22 -4.83
CA ILE A 310 -40.66 -19.18 -5.68
C ILE A 310 -39.75 -20.08 -4.83
N THR A 311 -39.11 -19.54 -3.79
CA THR A 311 -38.31 -20.33 -2.85
C THR A 311 -39.17 -21.29 -2.02
N GLU A 312 -40.39 -20.88 -1.62
CA GLU A 312 -41.45 -21.74 -1.07
C GLU A 312 -41.71 -22.96 -1.98
N GLN A 313 -41.96 -22.75 -3.27
CA GLN A 313 -42.20 -23.83 -4.23
C GLN A 313 -40.97 -24.73 -4.45
N ALA A 314 -39.77 -24.17 -4.41
CA ALA A 314 -38.51 -24.92 -4.48
C ALA A 314 -38.18 -25.70 -3.20
N GLY A 315 -38.83 -25.39 -2.07
CA GLY A 315 -38.49 -25.95 -0.76
C GLY A 315 -37.17 -25.42 -0.20
N VAL A 316 -36.82 -24.18 -0.57
CA VAL A 316 -35.60 -23.44 -0.18
C VAL A 316 -36.01 -22.26 0.69
N VAL A 317 -35.13 -21.79 1.58
CA VAL A 317 -35.36 -20.61 2.43
C VAL A 317 -34.63 -19.41 1.85
N LEU A 318 -35.32 -18.29 1.67
CA LEU A 318 -34.68 -17.01 1.34
C LEU A 318 -34.00 -16.41 2.58
N SER A 319 -32.91 -15.68 2.38
CA SER A 319 -32.32 -14.79 3.37
C SER A 319 -31.94 -13.45 2.75
N LEU A 320 -32.39 -12.38 3.38
CA LEU A 320 -31.98 -10.99 3.14
C LEU A 320 -31.09 -10.46 4.27
N ASP A 321 -30.47 -11.33 5.07
CA ASP A 321 -29.55 -10.88 6.12
C ASP A 321 -28.24 -10.32 5.50
N PRO A 322 -27.76 -9.14 5.93
CA PRO A 322 -26.57 -8.51 5.34
C PRO A 322 -25.27 -9.28 5.55
N LYS A 323 -25.20 -10.24 6.47
CA LYS A 323 -24.04 -11.11 6.70
C LYS A 323 -24.52 -12.50 7.14
N PRO A 324 -25.03 -13.32 6.19
CA PRO A 324 -25.71 -14.58 6.51
C PRO A 324 -24.74 -15.68 6.97
N ILE A 325 -23.44 -15.53 6.66
CA ILE A 325 -22.35 -16.38 7.14
C ILE A 325 -21.20 -15.47 7.59
N GLU A 326 -20.63 -15.75 8.77
CA GLU A 326 -19.49 -15.01 9.30
C GLU A 326 -18.16 -15.39 8.65
N GLY A 327 -17.12 -14.56 8.87
CA GLY A 327 -15.79 -14.77 8.31
C GLY A 327 -15.61 -14.21 6.90
N ASP A 328 -14.75 -14.86 6.11
CA ASP A 328 -14.17 -14.36 4.84
C ASP A 328 -15.09 -14.51 3.61
N TRP A 329 -16.40 -14.65 3.84
CA TRP A 329 -17.46 -14.69 2.83
C TRP A 329 -18.03 -13.29 2.60
N ASN A 330 -18.50 -12.98 1.39
CA ASN A 330 -19.17 -11.72 1.14
C ASN A 330 -20.48 -11.61 1.95
N GLY A 331 -20.91 -10.39 2.24
CA GLY A 331 -22.23 -10.10 2.80
C GLY A 331 -23.17 -9.57 1.72
N ALA A 332 -24.46 -9.54 1.99
CA ALA A 332 -25.48 -9.19 1.01
C ALA A 332 -25.90 -7.71 1.10
N GLY A 333 -25.64 -6.93 0.04
CA GLY A 333 -26.05 -5.54 -0.11
C GLY A 333 -27.45 -5.29 -0.68
N CYS A 334 -27.81 -4.01 -0.76
CA CYS A 334 -28.94 -3.52 -1.54
C CYS A 334 -28.54 -2.18 -2.21
N HIS A 335 -27.56 -2.20 -3.13
CA HIS A 335 -26.99 -0.95 -3.63
C HIS A 335 -28.06 -0.14 -4.39
N THR A 336 -28.11 1.16 -4.13
CA THR A 336 -29.14 2.04 -4.69
C THR A 336 -28.50 3.04 -5.64
N ASN A 337 -28.63 2.79 -6.94
CA ASN A 337 -28.31 3.76 -7.98
C ASN A 337 -29.38 4.87 -7.97
N TYR A 338 -28.95 6.12 -8.06
CA TYR A 338 -29.80 7.30 -7.91
C TYR A 338 -29.42 8.41 -8.89
N SER A 339 -30.42 9.00 -9.54
CA SER A 339 -30.25 10.24 -10.30
C SER A 339 -31.52 11.10 -10.28
N THR A 340 -31.34 12.41 -10.38
CA THR A 340 -32.41 13.36 -10.66
C THR A 340 -32.32 13.83 -12.11
N LYS A 341 -33.32 14.58 -12.59
CA LYS A 341 -33.33 15.19 -13.92
C LYS A 341 -32.08 16.03 -14.14
N SER A 342 -31.75 16.95 -13.22
CA SER A 342 -30.54 17.77 -13.35
C SER A 342 -29.22 16.99 -13.22
N MET A 343 -29.21 15.76 -12.68
CA MET A 343 -28.03 14.89 -12.74
C MET A 343 -27.83 14.22 -14.11
N ARG A 344 -28.91 14.03 -14.87
CA ARG A 344 -28.92 13.39 -16.20
C ARG A 344 -28.71 14.38 -17.36
N GLU A 345 -28.91 15.68 -17.12
CA GLU A 345 -28.70 16.76 -18.08
C GLU A 345 -27.22 17.23 -18.11
N GLU A 346 -26.87 18.10 -19.07
CA GLU A 346 -25.49 18.56 -19.27
C GLU A 346 -24.94 19.30 -18.03
N GLY A 347 -23.73 18.93 -17.60
CA GLY A 347 -23.11 19.44 -16.37
C GLY A 347 -23.61 18.78 -15.08
N GLY A 348 -24.51 17.79 -15.16
CA GLY A 348 -25.11 17.10 -14.01
C GLY A 348 -24.13 16.44 -13.04
N PHE A 349 -22.86 16.23 -13.42
CA PHE A 349 -21.81 15.74 -12.52
C PHE A 349 -21.50 16.69 -11.35
N GLU A 350 -21.71 18.01 -11.48
CA GLU A 350 -21.63 18.93 -10.33
C GLU A 350 -22.84 18.76 -9.38
N VAL A 351 -24.02 18.45 -9.91
CA VAL A 351 -25.21 18.11 -9.12
C VAL A 351 -25.00 16.79 -8.36
N ILE A 352 -24.38 15.80 -9.01
CA ILE A 352 -23.95 14.55 -8.38
C ILE A 352 -22.97 14.82 -7.23
N LYS A 353 -21.94 15.66 -7.43
CA LYS A 353 -21.01 16.03 -6.36
C LYS A 353 -21.71 16.72 -5.18
N LYS A 354 -22.67 17.62 -5.43
CA LYS A 354 -23.47 18.27 -4.37
C LYS A 354 -24.32 17.24 -3.60
N ALA A 355 -24.97 16.31 -4.30
CA ALA A 355 -25.70 15.23 -3.65
C ALA A 355 -24.80 14.35 -2.77
N ILE A 356 -23.61 13.98 -3.26
CA ILE A 356 -22.61 13.24 -2.48
C ILE A 356 -22.15 14.03 -1.23
N LEU A 357 -22.02 15.36 -1.34
CA LEU A 357 -21.69 16.22 -0.21
C LEU A 357 -22.79 16.19 0.87
N ASN A 358 -24.06 16.33 0.49
CA ASN A 358 -25.20 16.23 1.43
C ASN A 358 -25.28 14.84 2.08
N LEU A 359 -25.11 13.77 1.29
CA LEU A 359 -25.08 12.39 1.80
C LEU A 359 -23.92 12.12 2.76
N SER A 360 -22.82 12.87 2.66
CA SER A 360 -21.71 12.82 3.61
C SER A 360 -22.04 13.46 4.96
N LEU A 361 -22.91 14.48 4.97
CA LEU A 361 -23.35 15.19 6.17
C LEU A 361 -24.39 14.39 6.95
N ARG A 362 -25.45 13.88 6.29
CA ARG A 362 -26.46 12.99 6.90
C ARG A 362 -26.02 11.51 6.95
N HIS A 363 -24.72 11.22 6.84
CA HIS A 363 -24.20 9.85 6.72
C HIS A 363 -24.67 8.91 7.84
N ARG A 364 -24.62 9.35 9.11
CA ARG A 364 -25.05 8.57 10.28
C ARG A 364 -26.54 8.26 10.27
N GLU A 365 -27.36 9.24 9.89
CA GLU A 365 -28.82 9.15 9.87
C GLU A 365 -29.31 8.18 8.79
N HIS A 366 -28.69 8.24 7.61
CA HIS A 366 -28.87 7.21 6.58
C HIS A 366 -28.46 5.83 7.11
N ILE A 367 -27.28 5.69 7.73
CA ILE A 367 -26.80 4.40 8.27
C ILE A 367 -27.79 3.80 9.29
N SER A 368 -28.38 4.60 10.19
CA SER A 368 -29.41 4.12 11.13
C SER A 368 -30.72 3.66 10.49
N ALA A 369 -30.94 3.94 9.20
CA ALA A 369 -32.12 3.56 8.44
C ALA A 369 -31.83 2.52 7.32
N TYR A 370 -30.56 2.09 7.18
CA TYR A 370 -30.06 1.33 6.03
C TYR A 370 -30.00 -0.19 6.27
N GLY A 371 -30.93 -0.70 7.08
CA GLY A 371 -31.08 -2.12 7.44
C GLY A 371 -30.30 -2.53 8.70
N GLU A 372 -30.89 -3.42 9.51
CA GLU A 372 -30.30 -3.92 10.76
C GLU A 372 -29.24 -5.00 10.49
N GLY A 373 -28.23 -5.12 11.36
CA GLY A 373 -27.11 -6.06 11.17
C GLY A 373 -26.05 -5.62 10.16
N ASN A 374 -26.22 -4.44 9.54
CA ASN A 374 -25.35 -3.92 8.49
C ASN A 374 -23.92 -3.61 8.99
N GLU A 375 -23.71 -3.49 10.31
CA GLU A 375 -22.39 -3.40 10.95
C GLU A 375 -21.55 -4.67 10.77
N ARG A 376 -22.18 -5.84 10.60
CA ARG A 376 -21.50 -7.11 10.26
C ARG A 376 -21.03 -7.16 8.81
N ARG A 377 -21.59 -6.30 7.94
CA ARG A 377 -21.30 -6.21 6.50
C ARG A 377 -20.31 -5.09 6.18
N LEU A 378 -20.62 -3.86 6.61
CA LEU A 378 -19.86 -2.64 6.33
C LEU A 378 -18.58 -2.55 7.19
N THR A 379 -17.64 -3.46 6.96
CA THR A 379 -16.40 -3.60 7.74
C THR A 379 -15.19 -2.93 7.09
N GLY A 380 -15.30 -2.44 5.85
CA GLY A 380 -14.15 -1.96 5.06
C GLY A 380 -13.38 -3.08 4.34
N LYS A 381 -13.99 -4.28 4.25
CA LYS A 381 -13.53 -5.45 3.49
C LYS A 381 -14.64 -5.86 2.50
N HIS A 382 -14.41 -6.90 1.70
CA HIS A 382 -15.43 -7.52 0.83
C HIS A 382 -16.23 -6.50 0.00
N GLU A 383 -15.52 -5.58 -0.65
CA GLU A 383 -16.10 -4.54 -1.51
C GLU A 383 -17.07 -3.55 -0.82
N THR A 384 -16.91 -3.36 0.50
CA THR A 384 -17.61 -2.31 1.27
C THR A 384 -16.67 -1.23 1.82
N ALA A 385 -17.22 -0.08 2.19
CA ALA A 385 -16.61 0.85 3.14
C ALA A 385 -16.86 0.41 4.59
N SER A 386 -16.20 1.06 5.57
CA SER A 386 -16.54 0.90 6.99
C SER A 386 -17.77 1.74 7.36
N ILE A 387 -18.68 1.18 8.16
CA ILE A 387 -19.93 1.80 8.62
C ILE A 387 -19.75 3.16 9.30
N ASN A 388 -18.58 3.40 9.91
CA ASN A 388 -18.26 4.64 10.62
C ASN A 388 -17.67 5.73 9.71
N THR A 389 -17.40 5.44 8.43
CA THR A 389 -16.63 6.34 7.55
C THR A 389 -17.29 6.54 6.19
N PHE A 390 -17.77 7.76 5.93
CA PHE A 390 -18.13 8.17 4.58
C PHE A 390 -16.89 8.30 3.68
N SER A 391 -16.96 7.70 2.50
CA SER A 391 -16.01 7.83 1.40
C SER A 391 -16.75 7.77 0.06
N TRP A 392 -16.21 8.40 -0.98
CA TRP A 392 -16.71 8.27 -2.34
C TRP A 392 -15.57 8.21 -3.35
N GLY A 393 -15.84 7.70 -4.55
CA GLY A 393 -14.88 7.73 -5.66
C GLY A 393 -15.38 7.09 -6.96
N VAL A 394 -14.76 7.47 -8.07
CA VAL A 394 -15.13 6.95 -9.40
C VAL A 394 -14.59 5.53 -9.58
N ALA A 395 -15.49 4.61 -9.93
CA ALA A 395 -15.26 3.17 -10.05
C ALA A 395 -14.54 2.49 -8.85
N ASN A 396 -14.59 3.09 -7.66
CA ASN A 396 -14.04 2.47 -6.44
C ASN A 396 -15.17 1.73 -5.68
N ARG A 397 -15.15 0.39 -5.71
CA ARG A 397 -16.13 -0.43 -4.97
C ARG A 397 -15.96 -0.35 -3.45
N GLY A 398 -14.76 -0.04 -2.93
CA GLY A 398 -14.49 0.11 -1.49
C GLY A 398 -14.94 1.45 -0.88
N CYS A 399 -15.82 2.19 -1.56
CA CYS A 399 -16.37 3.46 -1.10
C CYS A 399 -17.83 3.34 -0.64
N SER A 400 -18.28 4.28 0.19
CA SER A 400 -19.69 4.39 0.59
C SER A 400 -20.58 4.74 -0.61
N ILE A 401 -20.15 5.71 -1.42
CA ILE A 401 -20.79 6.06 -2.70
C ILE A 401 -19.80 5.80 -3.84
N ARG A 402 -20.23 5.10 -4.89
CA ARG A 402 -19.50 4.95 -6.15
C ARG A 402 -20.12 5.84 -7.22
N VAL A 403 -19.32 6.25 -8.19
CA VAL A 403 -19.79 6.88 -9.44
C VAL A 403 -19.22 6.09 -10.62
N GLY A 404 -19.99 5.93 -11.69
CA GLY A 404 -19.55 5.25 -12.91
C GLY A 404 -18.41 5.99 -13.62
N ARG A 405 -17.51 5.25 -14.28
CA ARG A 405 -16.47 5.85 -15.16
C ARG A 405 -17.10 6.62 -16.31
N ASP A 406 -18.18 6.08 -16.87
CA ASP A 406 -18.89 6.73 -17.97
C ASP A 406 -19.63 7.99 -17.50
N THR A 407 -20.19 8.00 -16.29
CA THR A 407 -20.75 9.21 -15.66
C THR A 407 -19.72 10.30 -15.40
N GLU A 408 -18.50 9.97 -14.96
CA GLU A 408 -17.40 10.96 -14.87
C GLU A 408 -17.01 11.48 -16.25
N LYS A 409 -16.85 10.58 -17.22
CA LYS A 409 -16.41 10.88 -18.60
C LYS A 409 -17.42 11.70 -19.40
N GLU A 410 -18.71 11.48 -19.19
CA GLU A 410 -19.81 12.17 -19.88
C GLU A 410 -20.30 13.42 -19.13
N GLY A 411 -19.82 13.66 -17.90
CA GLY A 411 -20.19 14.84 -17.12
C GLY A 411 -21.63 14.86 -16.60
N LYS A 412 -22.32 13.72 -16.63
CA LYS A 412 -23.74 13.52 -16.24
C LYS A 412 -24.05 12.03 -16.05
N GLY A 413 -25.11 11.70 -15.31
CA GLY A 413 -25.53 10.32 -15.07
C GLY A 413 -26.14 10.09 -13.69
N TYR A 414 -25.57 9.15 -12.92
CA TYR A 414 -26.07 8.71 -11.62
C TYR A 414 -24.95 8.43 -10.60
N LEU A 415 -25.31 8.37 -9.32
CA LEU A 415 -24.46 7.86 -8.23
C LEU A 415 -24.99 6.52 -7.73
N GLU A 416 -24.14 5.75 -7.05
CA GLU A 416 -24.44 4.42 -6.52
C GLU A 416 -24.18 4.41 -5.00
N ASP A 417 -25.23 4.37 -4.19
CA ASP A 417 -25.08 4.23 -2.74
C ASP A 417 -24.91 2.77 -2.35
N ARG A 418 -23.69 2.39 -1.93
CA ARG A 418 -23.33 1.01 -1.59
C ARG A 418 -23.61 0.65 -0.13
N ARG A 419 -24.06 1.61 0.67
CA ARG A 419 -24.29 1.45 2.12
C ARG A 419 -25.50 0.60 2.52
N PRO A 420 -26.64 0.55 1.79
CA PRO A 420 -27.80 -0.20 2.27
C PRO A 420 -27.56 -1.72 2.31
N ALA A 421 -28.07 -2.38 3.35
CA ALA A 421 -28.07 -3.83 3.52
C ALA A 421 -29.20 -4.51 2.72
N SER A 422 -29.03 -5.78 2.37
CA SER A 422 -30.07 -6.59 1.68
C SER A 422 -31.47 -6.55 2.32
N ASN A 423 -31.58 -6.35 3.64
CA ASN A 423 -32.84 -6.22 4.38
C ASN A 423 -33.44 -4.80 4.48
N MET A 424 -32.83 -3.75 3.89
CA MET A 424 -33.37 -2.39 3.96
C MET A 424 -34.78 -2.25 3.37
N ASP A 425 -35.61 -1.36 3.91
CA ASP A 425 -36.91 -1.01 3.32
C ASP A 425 -36.72 0.02 2.20
N PRO A 426 -37.07 -0.30 0.94
CA PRO A 426 -36.88 0.61 -0.19
C PRO A 426 -37.70 1.89 -0.07
N TYR A 427 -38.84 1.92 0.63
CA TYR A 427 -39.56 3.18 0.87
C TYR A 427 -38.72 4.14 1.71
N VAL A 428 -38.02 3.64 2.73
CA VAL A 428 -37.18 4.45 3.62
C VAL A 428 -35.94 4.94 2.88
N VAL A 429 -35.22 4.06 2.20
CA VAL A 429 -33.93 4.39 1.57
C VAL A 429 -34.12 5.34 0.37
N THR A 430 -35.09 5.09 -0.50
CA THR A 430 -35.36 5.98 -1.64
C THR A 430 -35.83 7.36 -1.18
N ALA A 431 -36.74 7.44 -0.20
CA ALA A 431 -37.23 8.71 0.32
C ALA A 431 -36.15 9.51 1.05
N LEU A 432 -35.27 8.87 1.83
CA LEU A 432 -34.12 9.55 2.46
C LEU A 432 -33.09 10.05 1.43
N LEU A 433 -32.89 9.34 0.33
CA LEU A 433 -32.05 9.82 -0.78
C LEU A 433 -32.65 11.09 -1.41
N ALA A 434 -33.95 11.10 -1.71
CA ALA A 434 -34.63 12.31 -2.22
C ALA A 434 -34.61 13.45 -1.20
N GLU A 435 -34.99 13.21 0.05
CA GLU A 435 -35.05 14.23 1.10
C GLU A 435 -33.69 14.89 1.31
N THR A 436 -32.61 14.11 1.46
CA THR A 436 -31.25 14.62 1.69
C THR A 436 -30.65 15.38 0.50
N THR A 437 -31.09 15.11 -0.74
CA THR A 437 -30.49 15.70 -1.94
C THR A 437 -31.32 16.81 -2.58
N LEU A 438 -32.63 16.88 -2.30
CA LEU A 438 -33.58 17.82 -2.91
C LEU A 438 -34.32 18.73 -1.93
N LEU A 439 -34.57 18.27 -0.69
CA LEU A 439 -35.37 19.00 0.31
C LEU A 439 -34.52 19.59 1.44
N TRP A 440 -33.49 18.86 1.86
CA TRP A 440 -32.59 19.24 2.95
C TRP A 440 -31.48 20.17 2.45
N GLU A 441 -31.34 21.31 3.12
CA GLU A 441 -30.31 22.31 2.85
C GLU A 441 -29.33 22.34 4.05
N PRO A 442 -28.00 22.16 3.83
CA PRO A 442 -27.02 22.24 4.90
C PRO A 442 -26.85 23.68 5.41
N THR A 443 -26.48 23.84 6.69
CA THR A 443 -25.93 25.12 7.15
C THR A 443 -24.60 25.41 6.44
N LEU A 444 -24.35 26.67 6.05
CA LEU A 444 -23.14 27.09 5.32
C LEU A 444 -21.83 26.62 5.98
N GLU A 445 -21.75 26.61 7.31
CA GLU A 445 -20.59 26.12 8.06
C GLU A 445 -20.36 24.61 7.87
N ALA A 446 -21.44 23.82 7.87
CA ALA A 446 -21.40 22.38 7.67
C ALA A 446 -21.03 22.02 6.22
N GLU A 447 -21.59 22.73 5.24
CA GLU A 447 -21.24 22.56 3.82
C GLU A 447 -19.76 22.85 3.57
N ALA A 448 -19.26 23.99 4.06
CA ALA A 448 -17.85 24.36 3.96
C ALA A 448 -16.90 23.35 4.66
N LEU A 449 -17.26 22.91 5.86
CA LEU A 449 -16.48 21.92 6.62
C LEU A 449 -16.48 20.53 5.96
N ALA A 450 -17.61 20.12 5.37
CA ALA A 450 -17.70 18.86 4.63
C ALA A 450 -16.92 18.92 3.31
N ALA A 451 -17.04 20.01 2.54
CA ALA A 451 -16.27 20.19 1.30
C ALA A 451 -14.76 20.19 1.56
N GLN A 452 -14.32 20.81 2.66
CA GLN A 452 -12.93 20.75 3.12
C GLN A 452 -12.49 19.32 3.48
N LYS A 453 -13.33 18.54 4.18
CA LYS A 453 -13.04 17.14 4.56
C LYS A 453 -13.03 16.19 3.35
N LEU A 454 -13.95 16.37 2.40
CA LEU A 454 -14.06 15.56 1.19
C LEU A 454 -12.83 15.75 0.28
N SER A 455 -12.43 17.00 0.06
CA SER A 455 -11.24 17.35 -0.73
C SER A 455 -9.94 16.86 -0.08
N LEU A 456 -9.80 16.95 1.25
CA LEU A 456 -8.66 16.38 1.99
C LEU A 456 -8.53 14.86 1.81
N LYS A 457 -9.64 14.11 1.88
CA LYS A 457 -9.62 12.66 1.63
C LYS A 457 -9.26 12.33 0.18
N ALA A 458 -9.81 13.06 -0.81
CA ALA A 458 -9.50 12.84 -2.21
C ALA A 458 -8.00 13.06 -2.52
N MET A 459 -7.42 14.16 -2.02
CA MET A 459 -5.98 14.45 -2.21
C MET A 459 -5.07 13.40 -1.55
N ALA A 460 -5.49 12.76 -0.46
CA ALA A 460 -4.71 11.72 0.23
C ALA A 460 -4.56 10.38 -0.54
N SER A 461 -5.18 10.26 -1.72
CA SER A 461 -5.10 9.07 -2.60
C SER A 461 -4.22 9.24 -3.84
N GLY A 462 -3.83 10.48 -4.20
CA GLY A 462 -3.20 10.79 -5.49
C GLY A 462 -1.67 10.65 -5.51
N ALA A 463 -1.15 9.75 -6.36
CA ALA A 463 0.21 9.64 -6.89
C ALA A 463 1.42 9.55 -5.91
N GLY A 464 1.58 10.50 -4.97
CA GLY A 464 2.79 10.62 -4.13
C GLY A 464 3.08 9.41 -3.25
N LYS A 465 2.06 8.61 -2.92
CA LYS A 465 2.21 7.33 -2.20
C LYS A 465 2.92 6.24 -3.01
N SER A 466 2.92 6.30 -4.34
CA SER A 466 3.48 5.22 -5.18
C SER A 466 5.01 5.13 -5.11
N ALA A 467 5.71 6.21 -5.45
CA ALA A 467 7.18 6.18 -5.58
C ALA A 467 7.90 5.91 -4.25
N ALA A 468 7.46 6.53 -3.15
CA ALA A 468 8.06 6.31 -1.82
C ALA A 468 7.82 4.89 -1.30
N PHE A 469 6.63 4.32 -1.54
CA PHE A 469 6.31 2.94 -1.16
C PHE A 469 7.18 1.95 -1.94
N VAL A 470 7.32 2.12 -3.25
CA VAL A 470 8.20 1.28 -4.09
C VAL A 470 9.65 1.34 -3.62
N LEU A 471 10.20 2.53 -3.34
CA LEU A 471 11.58 2.67 -2.84
C LEU A 471 11.79 2.00 -1.46
N LEU A 472 10.83 2.09 -0.56
CA LEU A 472 10.88 1.43 0.76
C LEU A 472 10.76 -0.10 0.64
N VAL A 473 9.87 -0.61 -0.21
CA VAL A 473 9.75 -2.05 -0.49
C VAL A 473 11.05 -2.59 -1.10
N LEU A 474 11.67 -1.86 -2.03
CA LEU A 474 12.97 -2.24 -2.60
C LEU A 474 14.09 -2.23 -1.54
N ASN A 475 14.08 -1.28 -0.59
CA ASN A 475 15.01 -1.30 0.56
C ASN A 475 14.79 -2.53 1.47
N VAL A 476 13.53 -2.90 1.75
CA VAL A 476 13.22 -4.10 2.54
C VAL A 476 13.79 -5.35 1.87
N PHE A 477 13.63 -5.51 0.55
CA PHE A 477 14.24 -6.62 -0.19
C PHE A 477 15.78 -6.58 -0.17
N LEU A 478 16.40 -5.42 -0.41
CA LEU A 478 17.85 -5.25 -0.37
C LEU A 478 18.44 -5.67 0.99
N TYR A 479 17.86 -5.17 2.08
CA TYR A 479 18.33 -5.49 3.43
C TYR A 479 18.02 -6.93 3.84
N PHE A 480 16.90 -7.51 3.39
CA PHE A 480 16.60 -8.93 3.60
C PHE A 480 17.65 -9.84 2.94
N ILE A 481 18.09 -9.52 1.71
CA ILE A 481 19.16 -10.25 1.03
C ILE A 481 20.49 -10.14 1.79
N VAL A 482 20.84 -8.95 2.29
CA VAL A 482 22.04 -8.74 3.12
C VAL A 482 21.97 -9.55 4.42
N ILE A 483 20.82 -9.56 5.12
CA ILE A 483 20.61 -10.38 6.32
C ILE A 483 20.77 -11.86 5.99
N ALA A 484 20.13 -12.36 4.94
CA ALA A 484 20.16 -13.79 4.57
C ALA A 484 21.59 -14.28 4.24
N ILE A 485 22.35 -13.52 3.45
CA ILE A 485 23.73 -13.86 3.08
C ILE A 485 24.65 -13.78 4.31
N ALA A 486 24.51 -12.73 5.14
CA ALA A 486 25.33 -12.59 6.34
C ALA A 486 25.02 -13.67 7.39
N ALA A 487 23.75 -13.98 7.65
CA ALA A 487 23.34 -15.02 8.59
C ALA A 487 23.78 -16.42 8.13
N TRP A 488 23.66 -16.73 6.84
CA TRP A 488 24.20 -17.97 6.25
C TRP A 488 25.72 -18.07 6.47
N ALA A 489 26.47 -16.99 6.20
CA ALA A 489 27.90 -16.97 6.38
C ALA A 489 28.32 -17.15 7.86
N VAL A 490 27.61 -16.52 8.81
CA VAL A 490 27.85 -16.73 10.25
C VAL A 490 27.59 -18.19 10.64
N ASN A 491 26.45 -18.76 10.25
CA ASN A 491 26.09 -20.12 10.64
C ASN A 491 27.06 -21.16 10.06
N HIS A 492 27.40 -21.04 8.77
CA HIS A 492 28.38 -21.91 8.13
C HIS A 492 29.78 -21.79 8.76
N GLY A 493 30.16 -20.58 9.18
CA GLY A 493 31.38 -20.36 9.95
C GLY A 493 31.36 -21.06 11.32
N ILE A 494 30.23 -21.03 12.05
CA ILE A 494 30.09 -21.68 13.37
C ILE A 494 30.22 -23.21 13.23
N GLU A 495 29.54 -23.80 12.25
CA GLU A 495 29.63 -25.23 11.94
C GLU A 495 31.07 -25.65 11.61
N LYS A 496 31.74 -24.91 10.71
CA LYS A 496 33.16 -25.13 10.39
C LYS A 496 34.12 -24.90 11.56
N SER A 497 33.77 -24.02 12.49
CA SER A 497 34.56 -23.79 13.71
C SER A 497 34.53 -25.01 14.62
N LEU A 498 33.35 -25.61 14.80
CA LEU A 498 33.18 -26.82 15.63
C LEU A 498 33.93 -28.03 15.05
N GLU A 499 33.84 -28.26 13.73
CA GLU A 499 34.64 -29.28 13.05
C GLU A 499 36.14 -29.05 13.29
N THR A 500 36.64 -27.83 13.06
CA THR A 500 38.07 -27.52 13.13
C THR A 500 38.61 -27.55 14.56
N ALA A 501 37.81 -27.11 15.53
CA ALA A 501 38.17 -27.12 16.95
C ALA A 501 38.26 -28.53 17.54
N SER A 502 37.53 -29.52 16.97
CA SER A 502 37.56 -30.91 17.44
C SER A 502 38.94 -31.59 17.35
N VAL A 503 39.87 -31.02 16.58
CA VAL A 503 41.22 -31.56 16.31
C VAL A 503 42.31 -30.84 17.13
N LEU A 504 41.96 -29.89 18.01
CA LEU A 504 42.91 -29.03 18.71
C LEU A 504 42.94 -29.30 20.23
N SER A 505 44.14 -29.42 20.79
CA SER A 505 44.36 -29.62 22.22
C SER A 505 44.22 -28.32 23.04
N ILE A 506 43.45 -28.39 24.12
CA ILE A 506 43.26 -27.35 25.16
C ILE A 506 44.65 -26.91 25.70
N PRO A 507 44.93 -25.60 25.92
CA PRO A 507 43.96 -24.56 26.33
C PRO A 507 43.78 -23.39 25.34
N ALA A 508 42.95 -23.57 24.33
CA ALA A 508 42.41 -22.46 23.54
C ALA A 508 41.11 -21.92 24.17
N ARG A 509 41.16 -20.76 24.85
CA ARG A 509 39.96 -20.01 25.25
C ARG A 509 39.62 -18.98 24.17
N ILE A 510 38.44 -19.13 23.55
CA ILE A 510 37.51 -18.10 23.02
C ILE A 510 38.18 -16.77 22.58
N PHE A 511 38.20 -16.37 21.30
CA PHE A 511 37.47 -16.83 20.10
C PHE A 511 38.28 -16.46 18.81
N PRO A 512 37.99 -17.00 17.60
CA PRO A 512 36.83 -16.55 16.82
C PRO A 512 36.11 -17.65 16.01
N ILE A 513 35.01 -17.27 15.36
CA ILE A 513 34.36 -18.09 14.33
C ILE A 513 35.29 -18.18 13.10
N TYR A 514 35.65 -19.40 12.69
CA TYR A 514 36.44 -19.69 11.50
C TYR A 514 35.56 -19.64 10.24
N PHE A 515 35.71 -18.57 9.46
CA PHE A 515 35.09 -18.45 8.14
C PHE A 515 36.00 -19.14 7.10
N PRO A 516 35.55 -20.20 6.39
CA PRO A 516 36.37 -20.92 5.42
C PRO A 516 36.64 -20.12 4.13
N PHE A 517 36.01 -18.96 3.97
CA PHE A 517 36.24 -18.03 2.86
C PHE A 517 36.80 -16.72 3.43
N GLY A 518 38.07 -16.43 3.17
CA GLY A 518 38.75 -15.23 3.67
C GLY A 518 39.64 -15.51 4.88
N ASN A 519 39.58 -14.65 5.90
CA ASN A 519 40.41 -14.72 7.12
C ASN A 519 39.65 -14.17 8.34
N MET A 520 40.31 -14.04 9.49
CA MET A 520 39.65 -13.68 10.76
C MET A 520 38.89 -12.34 10.73
N ALA A 521 39.28 -11.38 9.88
CA ALA A 521 38.56 -10.11 9.74
C ALA A 521 37.33 -10.20 8.81
N THR A 522 37.19 -11.26 8.00
CA THR A 522 35.97 -11.51 7.23
C THR A 522 34.76 -11.69 8.15
N GLY A 523 34.94 -12.34 9.30
CA GLY A 523 33.88 -12.48 10.31
C GLY A 523 33.38 -11.15 10.88
N TYR A 524 34.30 -10.20 11.12
CA TYR A 524 33.93 -8.86 11.57
C TYR A 524 33.09 -8.12 10.53
N VAL A 525 33.47 -8.20 9.24
CA VAL A 525 32.69 -7.59 8.15
C VAL A 525 31.31 -8.22 8.05
N VAL A 526 31.21 -9.55 8.08
CA VAL A 526 29.92 -10.27 8.03
C VAL A 526 29.00 -9.88 9.19
N ILE A 527 29.53 -9.79 10.42
CA ILE A 527 28.77 -9.37 11.60
C ILE A 527 28.27 -7.92 11.47
N MET A 528 29.11 -7.00 10.96
CA MET A 528 28.70 -5.60 10.74
C MET A 528 27.68 -5.47 9.59
N SER A 529 27.79 -6.28 8.53
CA SER A 529 26.75 -6.38 7.50
C SER A 529 25.42 -6.90 8.04
N LEU A 530 25.43 -7.85 8.98
CA LEU A 530 24.22 -8.34 9.64
C LEU A 530 23.55 -7.24 10.48
N PHE A 531 24.31 -6.50 11.29
CA PHE A 531 23.77 -5.35 12.05
C PHE A 531 23.20 -4.26 11.14
N ALA A 532 23.94 -3.87 10.09
CA ALA A 532 23.46 -2.89 9.11
C ALA A 532 22.18 -3.36 8.38
N GLY A 533 22.11 -4.65 8.05
CA GLY A 533 20.93 -5.28 7.47
C GLY A 533 19.71 -5.18 8.38
N VAL A 534 19.82 -5.57 9.65
CA VAL A 534 18.70 -5.52 10.62
C VAL A 534 18.22 -4.09 10.86
N VAL A 535 19.12 -3.12 11.00
CA VAL A 535 18.75 -1.70 11.17
C VAL A 535 18.09 -1.12 9.91
N GLY A 536 18.62 -1.45 8.72
CA GLY A 536 18.05 -1.04 7.44
C GLY A 536 16.66 -1.63 7.17
N PHE A 537 16.47 -2.92 7.49
CA PHE A 537 15.18 -3.61 7.37
C PHE A 537 14.12 -3.02 8.30
N THR A 538 14.44 -2.89 9.60
CA THR A 538 13.50 -2.38 10.62
C THR A 538 13.10 -0.92 10.38
N THR A 539 14.04 -0.06 9.99
CA THR A 539 13.72 1.33 9.60
C THR A 539 12.85 1.40 8.35
N SER A 540 13.11 0.57 7.33
CA SER A 540 12.31 0.52 6.10
C SER A 540 10.88 0.01 6.35
N VAL A 541 10.72 -1.05 7.16
CA VAL A 541 9.39 -1.56 7.58
C VAL A 541 8.62 -0.52 8.39
N THR A 542 9.30 0.21 9.29
CA THR A 542 8.69 1.31 10.04
C THR A 542 8.21 2.43 9.09
N GLY A 543 9.00 2.76 8.07
CA GLY A 543 8.60 3.70 7.02
C GLY A 543 7.35 3.25 6.25
N ILE A 544 7.24 1.95 5.92
CA ILE A 544 6.05 1.38 5.26
C ILE A 544 4.82 1.48 6.16
N ASN A 545 4.92 1.12 7.44
CA ASN A 545 3.82 1.24 8.40
C ASN A 545 3.32 2.70 8.51
N ASN A 546 4.25 3.66 8.62
CA ASN A 546 3.92 5.09 8.70
C ASN A 546 3.26 5.60 7.39
N MET A 547 3.61 5.05 6.22
CA MET A 547 2.93 5.35 4.96
C MET A 547 1.51 4.79 4.89
N ILE A 548 1.27 3.59 5.43
CA ILE A 548 -0.07 2.97 5.52
C ILE A 548 -0.96 3.82 6.42
N GLN A 549 -0.46 4.23 7.60
CA GLN A 549 -1.16 5.08 8.55
C GLN A 549 -1.42 6.52 8.04
N SER A 550 -0.79 6.91 6.92
CA SER A 550 -1.04 8.16 6.18
C SER A 550 -0.71 9.48 6.91
N ASP A 551 0.17 9.45 7.91
CA ASP A 551 0.67 10.65 8.58
C ASP A 551 1.52 11.54 7.65
N ALA A 552 0.98 12.70 7.29
CA ALA A 552 1.64 13.69 6.43
C ALA A 552 3.08 14.08 6.85
N PRO A 553 3.42 14.37 8.13
CA PRO A 553 4.80 14.72 8.49
C PRO A 553 5.75 13.52 8.36
N ASN A 554 5.28 12.30 8.67
CA ASN A 554 6.08 11.08 8.62
C ASN A 554 6.40 10.65 7.18
N LEU A 555 5.48 10.91 6.24
CA LEU A 555 5.64 10.60 4.81
C LEU A 555 6.88 11.25 4.18
N HIS A 556 7.12 12.54 4.43
CA HIS A 556 8.30 13.23 3.89
C HIS A 556 9.62 12.70 4.49
N ALA A 557 9.61 12.34 5.78
CA ALA A 557 10.79 11.77 6.45
C ALA A 557 11.13 10.36 5.93
N ALA A 558 10.11 9.52 5.69
CA ALA A 558 10.26 8.19 5.09
C ALA A 558 10.75 8.26 3.62
N ALA A 559 10.25 9.21 2.84
CA ALA A 559 10.73 9.46 1.48
C ALA A 559 12.19 9.95 1.46
N ALA A 560 12.55 10.92 2.30
CA ALA A 560 13.92 11.44 2.38
C ALA A 560 14.93 10.38 2.85
N SER A 561 14.60 9.59 3.87
CA SER A 561 15.49 8.54 4.39
C SER A 561 15.67 7.37 3.42
N SER A 562 14.62 6.96 2.68
CA SER A 562 14.75 5.93 1.63
C SER A 562 15.59 6.41 0.44
N LEU A 563 15.46 7.67 0.02
CA LEU A 563 16.30 8.29 -1.02
C LEU A 563 17.76 8.45 -0.57
N VAL A 564 18.02 8.87 0.66
CA VAL A 564 19.38 8.93 1.23
C VAL A 564 20.00 7.54 1.32
N THR A 565 19.22 6.51 1.65
CA THR A 565 19.69 5.10 1.68
C THR A 565 20.11 4.62 0.28
N TRP A 566 19.27 4.83 -0.73
CA TRP A 566 19.62 4.51 -2.13
C TRP A 566 20.80 5.35 -2.62
N LEU A 567 20.89 6.62 -2.24
CA LEU A 567 22.03 7.48 -2.60
C LEU A 567 23.34 7.00 -1.95
N LEU A 568 23.34 6.62 -0.67
CA LEU A 568 24.54 6.08 0.00
C LEU A 568 24.97 4.75 -0.63
N THR A 569 24.01 3.92 -1.04
CA THR A 569 24.27 2.68 -1.80
C THR A 569 24.88 3.00 -3.17
N LEU A 570 24.33 3.98 -3.90
CA LEU A 570 24.89 4.45 -5.18
C LEU A 570 26.26 5.11 -5.01
N LEU A 571 26.51 5.87 -3.94
CA LEU A 571 27.81 6.47 -3.62
C LEU A 571 28.87 5.40 -3.33
N ALA A 572 28.50 4.31 -2.65
CA ALA A 572 29.35 3.13 -2.51
C ALA A 572 29.59 2.40 -3.86
N MET A 573 28.74 2.61 -4.86
CA MET A 573 28.92 2.17 -6.25
C MET A 573 29.67 3.21 -7.14
N GLY A 574 30.07 4.36 -6.60
CA GLY A 574 31.16 5.19 -7.14
C GLY A 574 30.90 6.28 -8.21
N PRO A 575 29.77 7.01 -8.27
CA PRO A 575 29.63 8.20 -9.13
C PRO A 575 30.06 9.50 -8.42
N PHE A 576 31.21 10.06 -8.80
CA PHE A 576 31.51 11.48 -8.59
C PHE A 576 32.11 12.10 -9.86
N THR A 577 31.72 13.35 -10.14
CA THR A 577 32.07 14.11 -11.35
C THR A 577 32.65 15.49 -10.95
N PRO A 578 33.02 16.42 -11.85
CA PRO A 578 34.44 16.73 -12.01
C PRO A 578 34.83 18.17 -11.58
N THR A 579 35.93 18.31 -10.85
CA THR A 579 36.52 19.62 -10.52
C THR A 579 37.55 20.07 -11.56
N THR A 580 37.15 20.96 -12.45
CA THR A 580 38.06 21.68 -13.36
C THR A 580 38.76 22.85 -12.65
N ILE A 581 40.00 22.65 -12.19
CA ILE A 581 40.90 23.73 -11.74
C ILE A 581 42.28 23.56 -12.38
N LEU A 582 42.87 24.70 -12.77
CA LEU A 582 44.11 24.96 -13.50
C LEU A 582 45.12 23.80 -13.71
N ASN A 583 45.35 23.46 -14.98
CA ASN A 583 46.62 22.86 -15.41
C ASN A 583 47.72 23.93 -15.36
N HIS A 584 48.62 23.85 -14.38
CA HIS A 584 49.92 24.55 -14.44
C HIS A 584 51.04 23.51 -14.59
N GLN A 585 51.14 22.89 -15.76
CA GLN A 585 52.29 22.02 -16.09
C GLN A 585 53.46 22.83 -16.65
N LEU A 586 54.66 22.44 -16.23
CA LEU A 586 55.94 23.05 -16.62
C LEU A 586 56.16 22.96 -18.14
N HIS A 587 56.65 24.05 -18.74
CA HIS A 587 57.05 24.05 -20.14
C HIS A 587 58.23 23.11 -20.41
N TYR A 588 58.10 22.29 -21.45
CA TYR A 588 59.25 21.92 -22.28
C TYR A 588 58.88 22.07 -23.76
N SER A 589 59.83 22.58 -24.55
CA SER A 589 59.57 23.14 -25.88
C SER A 589 59.66 22.12 -27.02
N LYS A 590 58.73 22.19 -27.98
CA LYS A 590 59.06 22.19 -29.42
C LYS A 590 57.91 22.73 -30.29
N LYS A 591 58.26 23.10 -31.53
CA LYS A 591 57.47 23.95 -32.46
C LYS A 591 56.28 23.21 -33.12
N PRO A 592 55.22 23.94 -33.53
CA PRO A 592 54.08 23.37 -34.25
C PRO A 592 54.39 23.08 -35.73
N ARG A 593 53.61 22.19 -36.33
CA ARG A 593 53.34 22.15 -37.77
C ARG A 593 51.84 21.96 -38.00
N ILE A 594 51.28 22.80 -38.86
CA ILE A 594 49.91 22.69 -39.38
C ILE A 594 49.91 21.61 -40.47
N ASN A 595 48.80 20.87 -40.60
CA ASN A 595 48.42 20.31 -41.90
C ASN A 595 46.90 20.28 -42.06
N VAL A 596 46.42 20.31 -43.30
CA VAL A 596 45.02 20.55 -43.70
C VAL A 596 44.53 19.38 -44.57
N LYS A 597 43.20 19.33 -44.79
CA LYS A 597 42.42 18.42 -45.68
C LYS A 597 41.90 17.14 -45.02
N CYS A 598 40.75 16.60 -45.43
CA CYS A 598 39.57 17.17 -46.11
C CYS A 598 38.39 16.23 -45.87
N THR A 599 37.16 16.74 -45.92
CA THR A 599 35.96 15.89 -46.03
C THR A 599 35.81 15.33 -47.44
N ALA A 600 35.16 14.17 -47.54
CA ALA A 600 34.60 13.62 -48.77
C ALA A 600 33.27 12.94 -48.40
N ASP A 601 32.16 13.49 -48.88
CA ASP A 601 30.83 12.92 -48.65
C ASP A 601 30.54 11.76 -49.61
N SER A 602 29.76 10.79 -49.15
CA SER A 602 29.05 9.86 -50.03
C SER A 602 27.66 9.58 -49.45
N ASN A 603 26.64 10.14 -50.08
CA ASN A 603 25.25 9.95 -49.66
C ASN A 603 24.78 8.52 -49.94
N SER A 604 24.02 7.96 -49.01
CA SER A 604 23.00 6.95 -49.31
C SER A 604 21.80 7.20 -48.41
N GLU A 605 20.67 7.58 -49.01
CA GLU A 605 19.40 7.68 -48.29
C GLU A 605 18.73 6.31 -48.21
N ALA A 606 18.30 5.92 -47.01
CA ALA A 606 17.40 4.78 -46.81
C ALA A 606 16.40 5.13 -45.70
N ILE A 607 15.12 4.84 -45.94
CA ILE A 607 14.00 5.30 -45.11
C ILE A 607 13.81 4.36 -43.90
N GLY A 608 13.74 4.93 -42.68
CA GLY A 608 13.53 4.13 -41.46
C GLY A 608 13.56 4.93 -40.17
N GLY A 609 12.54 5.76 -39.91
CA GLY A 609 12.53 6.65 -38.74
C GLY A 609 12.24 5.95 -37.41
N THR A 610 13.26 5.71 -36.58
CA THR A 610 13.08 5.34 -35.16
C THR A 610 14.03 6.06 -34.19
N LYS A 611 13.44 6.76 -33.22
CA LYS A 611 13.97 7.15 -31.89
C LYS A 611 15.40 7.75 -31.83
N ASN A 612 15.50 9.08 -31.96
CA ASN A 612 16.65 9.90 -31.52
C ASN A 612 16.81 9.89 -29.98
N TRP A 613 17.13 8.75 -29.36
CA TRP A 613 17.40 8.66 -27.91
C TRP A 613 18.88 8.39 -27.59
N GLU A 614 19.59 7.63 -28.42
CA GLU A 614 21.01 7.29 -28.19
C GLU A 614 21.95 8.51 -28.12
N LYS A 615 21.59 9.62 -28.79
CA LYS A 615 22.37 10.86 -28.80
C LYS A 615 22.44 11.56 -27.43
N TRP A 616 21.62 11.16 -26.47
CA TRP A 616 21.62 11.71 -25.10
C TRP A 616 22.34 10.81 -24.07
N VAL A 617 22.93 9.68 -24.48
CA VAL A 617 23.69 8.79 -23.59
C VAL A 617 25.20 9.06 -23.73
N PRO A 618 25.88 9.67 -22.74
CA PRO A 618 27.30 10.01 -22.85
C PRO A 618 28.19 8.76 -22.72
N ARG A 619 28.54 8.14 -23.86
CA ARG A 619 29.33 6.88 -23.93
C ARG A 619 30.70 6.92 -23.21
N ASN A 620 31.22 8.10 -22.86
CA ASN A 620 32.56 8.29 -22.26
C ASN A 620 32.55 8.74 -20.78
N LEU A 621 31.45 8.56 -20.03
CA LEU A 621 31.34 9.01 -18.64
C LEU A 621 32.27 8.24 -17.67
N PHE A 622 32.52 6.96 -17.94
CA PHE A 622 33.26 6.05 -17.04
C PHE A 622 34.60 5.57 -17.63
N ALA A 623 35.43 6.50 -18.12
CA ALA A 623 36.82 6.17 -18.43
C ALA A 623 37.57 5.82 -17.13
N ALA A 624 37.75 4.52 -16.84
CA ALA A 624 38.31 4.03 -15.58
C ALA A 624 39.70 4.59 -15.26
N GLU A 625 40.48 4.99 -16.28
CA GLU A 625 41.73 5.73 -16.08
C GLU A 625 41.55 7.02 -15.29
N LYS A 626 40.48 7.79 -15.57
CA LYS A 626 40.15 9.00 -14.83
C LYS A 626 39.79 8.65 -13.39
N VAL A 627 39.03 7.58 -13.18
CA VAL A 627 38.65 7.10 -11.84
C VAL A 627 39.90 6.71 -11.03
N PHE A 628 40.80 5.89 -11.57
CA PHE A 628 42.03 5.51 -10.87
C PHE A 628 43.02 6.67 -10.66
N ARG A 629 43.13 7.61 -11.61
CA ARG A 629 43.88 8.86 -11.42
C ARG A 629 43.26 9.72 -10.30
N MET A 630 41.93 9.90 -10.30
CA MET A 630 41.21 10.63 -9.24
C MET A 630 41.35 9.95 -7.87
N ILE A 631 41.31 8.61 -7.79
CA ILE A 631 41.59 7.87 -6.55
C ILE A 631 43.03 8.15 -6.09
N SER A 632 44.03 8.01 -6.97
CA SER A 632 45.44 8.26 -6.61
C SER A 632 45.69 9.69 -6.12
N GLY A 633 44.99 10.68 -6.70
CA GLY A 633 45.00 12.08 -6.25
C GLY A 633 44.23 12.32 -4.95
N ALA A 634 43.06 11.72 -4.77
CA ALA A 634 42.32 11.81 -3.51
C ALA A 634 43.09 11.18 -2.33
N THR A 635 43.89 10.14 -2.59
CA THR A 635 44.84 9.55 -1.63
C THR A 635 46.19 10.28 -1.54
N SER A 636 46.41 11.36 -2.30
CA SER A 636 47.66 12.13 -2.17
C SER A 636 47.67 13.03 -0.93
N SER A 637 46.48 13.46 -0.49
CA SER A 637 46.26 14.28 0.71
C SER A 637 46.02 13.40 1.95
N PRO A 638 46.58 13.74 3.13
CA PRO A 638 46.31 13.04 4.38
C PRO A 638 44.85 13.25 4.85
N ILE A 639 43.98 12.31 4.46
CA ILE A 639 42.62 12.20 5.02
C ILE A 639 42.72 11.46 6.35
N ALA A 640 42.24 12.07 7.43
CA ALA A 640 42.22 11.50 8.79
C ALA A 640 43.59 11.08 9.37
N GLN A 641 44.70 11.49 8.78
CA GLN A 641 46.06 11.25 9.30
C GLN A 641 46.56 12.44 10.12
N TYR A 642 47.30 12.19 11.20
CA TYR A 642 47.94 13.24 12.01
C TYR A 642 49.01 14.00 11.22
N ILE A 643 48.97 15.34 11.29
CA ILE A 643 49.90 16.24 10.61
C ILE A 643 50.85 16.85 11.64
N SER A 644 52.15 16.61 11.49
CA SER A 644 53.17 17.06 12.46
C SER A 644 53.65 18.51 12.25
N SER A 645 53.28 19.16 11.16
CA SER A 645 53.65 20.55 10.84
C SER A 645 52.66 21.17 9.85
N PRO A 646 52.22 22.44 10.03
CA PRO A 646 52.62 23.38 11.08
C PRO A 646 51.96 23.08 12.44
N THR A 647 52.73 23.20 13.52
CA THR A 647 52.23 23.02 14.90
C THR A 647 51.43 24.24 15.36
N THR A 648 50.13 24.24 15.11
CA THR A 648 49.19 25.30 15.50
C THR A 648 48.59 25.07 16.90
N PHE A 649 47.92 26.07 17.48
CA PHE A 649 47.40 26.01 18.87
C PHE A 649 46.54 24.76 19.15
N LEU A 650 45.77 24.28 18.16
CA LEU A 650 44.90 23.11 18.30
C LEU A 650 45.70 21.81 18.53
N HIS A 651 46.97 21.74 18.12
CA HIS A 651 47.85 20.61 18.44
C HIS A 651 48.26 20.57 19.93
N SER A 652 48.19 21.70 20.62
CA SER A 652 48.55 21.84 22.05
C SER A 652 47.36 21.79 23.04
N VAL A 653 46.14 21.59 22.53
CA VAL A 653 44.94 21.38 23.36
C VAL A 653 44.84 19.91 23.79
N ASP A 654 44.47 19.66 25.05
CA ASP A 654 44.27 18.32 25.61
C ASP A 654 43.28 17.48 24.78
N PRO A 655 43.61 16.23 24.42
CA PRO A 655 42.77 15.40 23.54
C PRO A 655 41.39 15.07 24.13
N ARG A 656 41.22 15.11 25.46
CA ARG A 656 39.90 14.92 26.12
C ARG A 656 38.98 16.11 25.84
N ILE A 657 39.53 17.33 25.84
CA ILE A 657 38.78 18.55 25.50
C ILE A 657 38.38 18.50 24.02
N LYS A 658 39.26 18.06 23.12
CA LYS A 658 38.93 17.86 21.70
C LYS A 658 37.81 16.84 21.49
N LEU A 659 37.84 15.71 22.20
CA LEU A 659 36.82 14.67 22.07
C LEU A 659 35.46 15.14 22.62
N ALA A 660 35.46 15.92 23.71
CA ALA A 660 34.26 16.60 24.19
C ALA A 660 33.71 17.63 23.18
N TRP A 661 34.58 18.37 22.49
CA TRP A 661 34.20 19.25 21.38
C TRP A 661 33.54 18.50 20.22
N VAL A 662 34.10 17.37 19.78
CA VAL A 662 33.49 16.54 18.71
C VAL A 662 32.09 16.06 19.13
N LEU A 663 31.94 15.56 20.36
CA LEU A 663 30.63 15.12 20.88
C LEU A 663 29.62 16.28 20.95
N ALA A 664 30.05 17.46 21.42
CA ALA A 664 29.21 18.66 21.46
C ALA A 664 28.80 19.13 20.05
N LEU A 665 29.70 19.06 19.07
CA LEU A 665 29.43 19.41 17.67
C LEU A 665 28.53 18.40 16.94
N VAL A 666 28.34 17.19 17.47
CA VAL A 666 27.27 16.29 17.02
C VAL A 666 25.91 16.69 17.62
N ILE A 667 25.86 17.01 18.92
CA ILE A 667 24.59 17.13 19.67
C ILE A 667 24.00 18.54 19.62
N LEU A 668 24.80 19.59 19.79
CA LEU A 668 24.32 20.97 19.90
C LEU A 668 23.73 21.49 18.59
N PRO A 669 24.35 21.30 17.40
CA PRO A 669 23.82 21.86 16.15
C PRO A 669 22.51 21.19 15.73
N ALA A 670 22.26 19.95 16.14
CA ALA A 670 20.98 19.28 15.93
C ALA A 670 19.83 20.01 16.66
N ARG A 671 20.12 20.69 17.77
CA ARG A 671 19.16 21.38 18.65
C ARG A 671 19.16 22.91 18.55
N SER A 672 20.04 23.51 17.74
CA SER A 672 20.18 24.97 17.58
C SER A 672 19.51 25.51 16.32
N ASP A 673 19.27 26.82 16.26
CA ASP A 673 18.73 27.51 15.10
C ASP A 673 19.70 27.56 13.90
N ILE A 674 19.15 27.86 12.71
CA ILE A 674 19.90 27.83 11.46
C ILE A 674 21.03 28.86 11.40
N ALA A 675 20.87 30.02 12.04
CA ALA A 675 21.95 31.01 12.17
C ALA A 675 23.14 30.47 12.97
N VAL A 676 22.88 29.74 14.05
CA VAL A 676 23.90 29.11 14.89
C VAL A 676 24.57 27.95 14.15
N ARG A 677 23.80 27.14 13.40
CA ARG A 677 24.33 26.08 12.52
C ARG A 677 25.31 26.65 11.47
N LEU A 678 24.91 27.72 10.76
CA LEU A 678 25.75 28.39 9.77
C LEU A 678 26.98 29.04 10.40
N GLY A 679 26.83 29.65 11.59
CA GLY A 679 27.96 30.18 12.36
C GLY A 679 29.00 29.11 12.72
N ILE A 680 28.56 27.92 13.12
CA ILE A 680 29.45 26.78 13.40
C ILE A 680 30.12 26.25 12.12
N VAL A 681 29.41 26.18 11.00
CA VAL A 681 29.97 25.81 9.69
C VAL A 681 31.08 26.79 9.27
N ILE A 682 30.82 28.09 9.36
CA ILE A 682 31.80 29.15 9.03
C ILE A 682 32.99 29.10 9.99
N TYR A 683 32.75 28.94 11.30
CA TYR A 683 33.80 28.81 12.31
C TYR A 683 34.72 27.61 12.03
N LEU A 684 34.16 26.43 11.73
CA LEU A 684 34.96 25.24 11.42
C LEU A 684 35.71 25.37 10.09
N ALA A 685 35.14 26.04 9.08
CA ALA A 685 35.84 26.33 7.84
C ALA A 685 37.05 27.25 8.08
N LEU A 686 36.86 28.39 8.76
CA LEU A 686 37.93 29.33 9.09
C LEU A 686 39.00 28.69 10.01
N LEU A 687 38.58 27.90 10.99
CA LEU A 687 39.48 27.15 11.86
C LEU A 687 40.33 26.16 11.06
N SER A 688 39.76 25.51 10.03
CA SER A 688 40.51 24.60 9.15
C SER A 688 41.55 25.34 8.31
N VAL A 689 41.18 26.49 7.72
CA VAL A 689 42.09 27.37 6.97
C VAL A 689 43.26 27.86 7.84
N TRP A 690 43.03 28.08 9.14
CA TRP A 690 44.05 28.53 10.07
C TRP A 690 44.92 27.40 10.67
N VAL A 691 44.36 26.20 10.86
CA VAL A 691 45.03 25.07 11.55
C VAL A 691 45.84 24.17 10.61
N GLN A 692 45.38 23.98 9.38
CA GLN A 692 45.95 23.01 8.42
C GLN A 692 46.76 23.73 7.31
N PRO A 693 47.73 23.06 6.65
CA PRO A 693 48.41 23.61 5.49
C PRO A 693 47.47 23.70 4.27
N ALA A 694 47.76 24.63 3.34
CA ALA A 694 46.88 24.97 2.21
C ALA A 694 46.47 23.77 1.35
N GLU A 695 47.43 22.91 1.03
CA GLU A 695 47.25 21.68 0.23
C GLU A 695 46.23 20.71 0.87
N VAL A 696 46.10 20.72 2.20
CA VAL A 696 45.21 19.84 2.95
C VAL A 696 43.83 20.46 3.12
N TRP A 697 43.73 21.71 3.59
CA TRP A 697 42.40 22.28 3.85
C TRP A 697 41.60 22.53 2.58
N MET A 698 42.25 22.94 1.47
CA MET A 698 41.55 23.17 0.19
C MET A 698 40.87 21.89 -0.30
N ASP A 699 41.56 20.76 -0.16
CA ASP A 699 41.13 19.45 -0.61
C ASP A 699 40.13 18.78 0.36
N GLN A 700 40.33 18.91 1.68
CA GLN A 700 39.37 18.46 2.69
C GLN A 700 38.05 19.27 2.65
N LEU A 701 38.12 20.59 2.78
CA LEU A 701 36.93 21.46 2.72
C LEU A 701 36.24 21.39 1.35
N GLY A 702 37.00 21.24 0.26
CA GLY A 702 36.46 21.05 -1.09
C GLY A 702 35.55 19.82 -1.17
N ARG A 703 36.03 18.65 -0.72
CA ARG A 703 35.22 17.41 -0.68
C ARG A 703 34.00 17.51 0.22
N VAL A 704 34.16 18.00 1.46
CA VAL A 704 33.04 18.09 2.41
C VAL A 704 31.99 19.08 1.92
N SER A 705 32.40 20.21 1.35
CA SER A 705 31.47 21.21 0.76
C SER A 705 30.74 20.68 -0.46
N LEU A 706 31.41 19.90 -1.33
CA LEU A 706 30.80 19.27 -2.49
C LEU A 706 29.71 18.26 -2.07
N LEU A 707 30.03 17.37 -1.11
CA LEU A 707 29.06 16.43 -0.54
C LEU A 707 27.84 17.14 0.05
N CYS A 708 28.06 18.18 0.85
CA CYS A 708 26.99 18.96 1.48
C CYS A 708 26.17 19.75 0.46
N GLY A 709 26.80 20.28 -0.59
CA GLY A 709 26.14 20.97 -1.70
C GLY A 709 25.24 20.05 -2.53
N PHE A 710 25.71 18.83 -2.83
CA PHE A 710 24.89 17.82 -3.51
C PHE A 710 23.67 17.41 -2.66
N LEU A 711 23.91 17.12 -1.38
CA LEU A 711 22.85 16.75 -0.41
C LEU A 711 21.84 17.90 -0.21
N PHE A 712 22.31 19.15 -0.19
CA PHE A 712 21.47 20.35 -0.14
C PHE A 712 20.57 20.48 -1.39
N ILE A 713 21.13 20.33 -2.60
CA ILE A 713 20.37 20.41 -3.85
C ILE A 713 19.31 19.30 -3.90
N LEU A 714 19.68 18.05 -3.56
CA LEU A 714 18.77 16.91 -3.61
C LEU A 714 17.61 17.07 -2.62
N LEU A 715 17.89 17.39 -1.35
CA LEU A 715 16.83 17.57 -0.35
C LEU A 715 15.98 18.81 -0.62
N GLY A 716 16.59 19.92 -1.03
CA GLY A 716 15.89 21.18 -1.29
C GLY A 716 14.89 21.08 -2.44
N LEU A 717 15.17 20.23 -3.43
CA LEU A 717 14.26 19.96 -4.55
C LEU A 717 13.28 18.82 -4.28
N SER A 718 13.61 17.82 -3.45
CA SER A 718 12.78 16.60 -3.27
C SER A 718 11.71 16.68 -2.18
N THR A 719 11.80 17.57 -1.20
CA THR A 719 10.86 17.59 -0.06
C THR A 719 9.42 17.99 -0.44
N ASP A 720 9.23 18.78 -1.50
CA ASP A 720 7.92 19.24 -2.01
C ASP A 720 7.85 19.19 -3.57
N SER A 721 8.55 18.25 -4.22
CA SER A 721 8.58 18.11 -5.70
C SER A 721 7.27 17.65 -6.36
N ALA A 722 6.21 17.44 -5.58
CA ALA A 722 4.84 17.32 -6.09
C ALA A 722 4.09 18.61 -5.78
N PRO A 723 3.66 19.41 -6.79
CA PRO A 723 3.00 20.68 -6.54
C PRO A 723 1.67 20.47 -5.81
N SER A 724 1.61 20.86 -4.54
CA SER A 724 0.34 21.17 -3.90
C SER A 724 -0.32 22.31 -4.67
N LEU A 725 -1.40 22.02 -5.39
CA LEU A 725 -2.28 23.04 -5.97
C LEU A 725 -3.03 23.74 -4.82
N LEU A 726 -2.33 24.71 -4.23
CA LEU A 726 -2.83 25.53 -3.13
C LEU A 726 -3.92 26.47 -3.66
N PHE A 727 -5.18 26.06 -3.49
CA PHE A 727 -6.25 27.03 -3.36
C PHE A 727 -6.00 27.91 -2.13
N SER A 728 -6.35 29.20 -2.22
CA SER A 728 -6.42 30.07 -1.05
C SER A 728 -7.38 29.46 -0.03
N ARG A 729 -7.01 29.46 1.25
CA ARG A 729 -7.90 29.01 2.34
C ARG A 729 -8.99 30.02 2.70
N ASN A 730 -8.90 31.24 2.16
CA ASN A 730 -9.91 32.29 2.30
C ASN A 730 -10.48 32.63 0.91
N PRO A 731 -11.77 33.01 0.79
CA PRO A 731 -12.29 33.61 -0.44
C PRO A 731 -11.52 34.89 -0.79
N PRO A 732 -11.43 35.27 -2.08
CA PRO A 732 -10.79 36.52 -2.48
C PRO A 732 -11.59 37.71 -1.94
N SER A 733 -10.89 38.76 -1.50
CA SER A 733 -11.49 39.91 -0.79
C SER A 733 -12.64 40.58 -1.56
N SER A 734 -12.60 40.51 -2.89
CA SER A 734 -13.64 40.99 -3.81
C SER A 734 -15.01 40.32 -3.64
N MET A 735 -15.08 39.12 -3.07
CA MET A 735 -16.36 38.44 -2.80
C MET A 735 -16.93 38.75 -1.41
N THR A 736 -16.13 39.34 -0.51
CA THR A 736 -16.54 39.60 0.89
C THR A 736 -16.89 41.07 1.17
N GLY A 737 -16.75 41.97 0.20
CA GLY A 737 -17.06 43.40 0.34
C GLY A 737 -16.15 44.20 1.30
N LEU A 738 -15.25 43.53 2.01
CA LEU A 738 -14.27 44.13 2.93
C LEU A 738 -13.17 44.86 2.15
N PRO A 739 -12.64 45.98 2.66
CA PRO A 739 -11.43 46.60 2.11
C PRO A 739 -10.30 45.57 2.13
N SER A 740 -9.49 45.54 1.07
CA SER A 740 -8.36 44.62 0.98
C SER A 740 -7.42 44.80 2.16
N LEU A 741 -7.08 43.69 2.84
CA LEU A 741 -6.02 43.67 3.85
C LEU A 741 -4.78 44.37 3.27
N PRO A 742 -4.19 45.36 3.97
CA PRO A 742 -3.01 46.04 3.48
C PRO A 742 -1.88 45.02 3.25
N ALA A 743 -1.04 45.26 2.24
CA ALA A 743 -0.06 44.32 1.67
C ALA A 743 1.13 43.95 2.58
N SER A 744 0.86 43.68 3.85
CA SER A 744 1.77 43.31 4.93
C SER A 744 2.37 41.89 4.81
N PHE A 745 2.18 41.22 3.66
CA PHE A 745 2.80 39.94 3.32
C PHE A 745 3.72 40.00 2.08
N GLU A 746 4.15 41.19 1.64
CA GLU A 746 5.17 41.35 0.57
C GLU A 746 6.46 40.53 0.81
N GLY A 747 6.77 40.17 2.06
CA GLY A 747 7.90 39.31 2.41
C GLY A 747 7.65 37.78 2.42
N TYR A 748 6.39 37.28 2.44
CA TYR A 748 6.14 35.84 2.68
C TYR A 748 6.00 34.99 1.41
N ARG A 749 7.14 34.70 0.78
CA ARG A 749 7.21 33.81 -0.39
C ARG A 749 7.50 32.35 0.01
N TYR A 750 6.49 31.48 -0.02
CA TYR A 750 6.65 30.06 0.31
C TYR A 750 7.41 29.26 -0.76
N VAL A 751 7.16 29.51 -2.05
CA VAL A 751 7.90 28.91 -3.17
C VAL A 751 8.99 29.88 -3.63
N LEU A 752 10.24 29.56 -3.32
CA LEU A 752 11.38 30.45 -3.56
C LEU A 752 11.79 30.40 -5.03
N LEU A 753 12.00 29.20 -5.59
CA LEU A 753 12.34 28.97 -7.00
C LEU A 753 11.51 27.82 -7.58
N LYS A 754 11.18 27.92 -8.87
CA LYS A 754 10.38 26.92 -9.62
C LYS A 754 11.08 26.61 -10.94
N PHE A 755 11.55 25.38 -11.08
CA PHE A 755 12.23 24.85 -12.26
C PHE A 755 11.38 23.74 -12.89
N GLY A 756 10.36 24.13 -13.65
CA GLY A 756 9.40 23.21 -14.26
C GLY A 756 8.62 22.41 -13.19
N PRO A 757 8.75 21.06 -13.15
CA PRO A 757 8.12 20.23 -12.12
C PRO A 757 8.78 20.36 -10.74
N LEU A 758 10.04 20.78 -10.66
CA LEU A 758 10.78 20.88 -9.40
C LEU A 758 10.56 22.25 -8.74
N GLN A 759 10.36 22.27 -7.42
CA GLN A 759 10.11 23.50 -6.66
C GLN A 759 10.94 23.53 -5.37
N LEU A 760 11.68 24.61 -5.17
CA LEU A 760 12.39 24.90 -3.92
C LEU A 760 11.46 25.71 -3.00
N THR A 761 10.88 25.04 -2.01
CA THR A 761 10.02 25.69 -1.01
C THR A 761 10.85 26.19 0.19
N ARG A 762 10.28 27.09 1.01
CA ARG A 762 10.88 27.54 2.26
C ARG A 762 11.10 26.38 3.26
N LYS A 763 10.22 25.38 3.23
CA LYS A 763 10.32 24.12 3.98
C LYS A 763 11.49 23.27 3.48
N GLY A 764 11.62 23.08 2.16
CA GLY A 764 12.74 22.37 1.55
C GLY A 764 14.08 23.03 1.79
N LEU A 765 14.16 24.36 1.66
CA LEU A 765 15.37 25.13 2.00
C LEU A 765 15.77 24.94 3.48
N SER A 766 14.81 24.96 4.40
CA SER A 766 15.07 24.75 5.84
C SER A 766 15.57 23.33 6.14
N ALA A 767 14.96 22.30 5.55
CA ALA A 767 15.39 20.91 5.69
C ALA A 767 16.78 20.66 5.07
N ALA A 768 16.99 21.14 3.84
CA ALA A 768 18.24 21.00 3.10
C ALA A 768 19.41 21.71 3.80
N SER A 769 19.23 22.98 4.21
CA SER A 769 20.26 23.74 4.92
C SER A 769 20.59 23.09 6.27
N THR A 770 19.59 22.59 7.01
CA THR A 770 19.81 21.86 8.26
C THR A 770 20.63 20.59 8.05
N ALA A 771 20.25 19.73 7.11
CA ALA A 771 20.94 18.47 6.86
C ALA A 771 22.37 18.69 6.30
N ALA A 772 22.55 19.68 5.43
CA ALA A 772 23.87 20.06 4.91
C ALA A 772 24.79 20.63 5.99
N CYS A 773 24.29 21.52 6.87
CA CYS A 773 25.09 22.05 7.99
C CYS A 773 25.50 20.94 8.96
N LEU A 774 24.57 20.04 9.33
CA LEU A 774 24.88 18.91 10.22
C LEU A 774 25.93 17.99 9.61
N THR A 775 25.79 17.64 8.33
CA THR A 775 26.77 16.82 7.60
C THR A 775 28.15 17.49 7.61
N PHE A 776 28.22 18.78 7.26
CA PHE A 776 29.48 19.54 7.26
C PHE A 776 30.13 19.57 8.64
N THR A 777 29.38 19.92 9.68
CA THR A 777 29.88 20.02 11.06
C THR A 777 30.43 18.69 11.57
N ILE A 778 29.74 17.58 11.31
CA ILE A 778 30.19 16.24 11.73
C ILE A 778 31.49 15.85 11.01
N PHE A 779 31.51 15.91 9.67
CA PHE A 779 32.70 15.48 8.91
C PHE A 779 33.91 16.40 9.14
N GLN A 780 33.73 17.73 9.17
CA GLN A 780 34.85 18.65 9.32
C GLN A 780 35.42 18.68 10.75
N SER A 781 34.58 18.55 11.79
CA SER A 781 35.08 18.48 13.18
C SER A 781 35.83 17.18 13.46
N ALA A 782 35.36 16.05 12.90
CA ALA A 782 36.09 14.78 12.95
C ALA A 782 37.44 14.88 12.22
N SER A 783 37.48 15.48 11.02
CA SER A 783 38.72 15.66 10.27
C SER A 783 39.74 16.50 11.04
N LEU A 784 39.33 17.65 11.61
CA LEU A 784 40.19 18.50 12.43
C LEU A 784 40.73 17.80 13.70
N CYS A 785 39.90 16.99 14.34
CA CYS A 785 40.34 16.20 15.49
C CYS A 785 41.45 15.21 15.09
N LEU A 786 41.23 14.46 14.00
CA LEU A 786 42.16 13.44 13.50
C LEU A 786 43.43 14.01 12.89
N THR A 787 43.39 15.18 12.22
CA THR A 787 44.61 15.81 11.71
C THR A 787 45.49 16.43 12.79
N THR A 788 44.93 16.81 13.96
CA THR A 788 45.69 17.52 15.02
C THR A 788 45.98 16.70 16.27
N THR A 789 45.56 15.43 16.32
CA THR A 789 45.66 14.56 17.50
C THR A 789 46.19 13.20 17.07
N THR A 790 47.23 12.68 17.73
CA THR A 790 47.76 11.37 17.36
C THR A 790 46.81 10.24 17.78
N PRO A 791 46.87 9.05 17.14
CA PRO A 791 46.10 7.87 17.58
C PRO A 791 46.28 7.52 19.06
N GLU A 792 47.47 7.74 19.62
CA GLU A 792 47.82 7.48 21.02
C GLU A 792 47.14 8.48 21.96
N GLN A 793 47.15 9.78 21.59
CA GLN A 793 46.46 10.83 22.33
C GLN A 793 44.94 10.64 22.30
N LEU A 794 44.39 10.20 21.17
CA LEU A 794 42.96 9.92 21.02
C LEU A 794 42.55 8.67 21.81
N ALA A 795 43.36 7.61 21.79
CA ALA A 795 43.18 6.42 22.61
C ALA A 795 43.26 6.75 24.12
N PHE A 796 44.21 7.60 24.54
CA PHE A 796 44.30 8.11 25.91
C PHE A 796 43.02 8.85 26.33
N ALA A 797 42.52 9.74 25.48
CA ALA A 797 41.30 10.50 25.76
C ALA A 797 40.08 9.57 25.87
N PHE A 798 39.92 8.62 24.95
CA PHE A 798 38.82 7.65 25.00
C PHE A 798 38.91 6.74 26.23
N GLN A 799 40.11 6.30 26.62
CA GLN A 799 40.36 5.53 27.84
C GLN A 799 39.83 6.26 29.08
N TRP A 800 40.08 7.57 29.18
CA TRP A 800 39.59 8.37 30.31
C TRP A 800 38.06 8.41 30.40
N PHE A 801 37.35 8.51 29.27
CA PHE A 801 35.88 8.52 29.24
C PHE A 801 35.26 7.14 29.51
N ILE A 802 35.87 6.03 29.05
CA ILE A 802 35.31 4.68 29.26
C ILE A 802 35.77 4.03 30.57
N LEU A 803 36.75 4.59 31.28
CA LEU A 803 37.26 4.05 32.55
C LEU A 803 36.18 3.72 33.60
N PRO A 804 35.08 4.49 33.78
CA PRO A 804 34.03 4.13 34.71
C PRO A 804 33.37 2.77 34.42
N LEU A 805 33.31 2.33 33.17
CA LEU A 805 32.70 1.05 32.76
C LEU A 805 33.49 -0.18 33.24
N ALA A 806 34.76 -0.01 33.65
CA ALA A 806 35.55 -1.08 34.26
C ALA A 806 34.90 -1.62 35.56
N HIS A 807 34.16 -0.78 36.30
CA HIS A 807 33.40 -1.19 37.49
C HIS A 807 32.23 -2.13 37.17
N ILE A 808 31.84 -2.23 35.90
CA ILE A 808 30.79 -3.13 35.38
C ILE A 808 31.43 -4.31 34.61
N GLY A 809 32.73 -4.56 34.80
CA GLY A 809 33.46 -5.69 34.21
C GLY A 809 33.87 -5.52 32.74
N VAL A 810 33.75 -4.33 32.16
CA VAL A 810 34.16 -4.08 30.76
C VAL A 810 35.70 -4.07 30.66
N PRO A 811 36.32 -4.84 29.74
CA PRO A 811 37.78 -4.91 29.59
C PRO A 811 38.36 -3.67 28.88
N VAL A 812 38.37 -2.53 29.58
CA VAL A 812 38.80 -1.23 29.05
C VAL A 812 40.19 -1.29 28.38
N ALA A 813 41.15 -2.01 28.95
CA ALA A 813 42.50 -2.12 28.38
C ALA A 813 42.52 -2.76 26.98
N GLU A 814 41.69 -3.78 26.74
CA GLU A 814 41.58 -4.48 25.45
C GLU A 814 40.85 -3.62 24.42
N VAL A 815 39.78 -2.94 24.83
CA VAL A 815 39.04 -1.99 23.98
C VAL A 815 39.96 -0.87 23.50
N ILE A 816 40.80 -0.33 24.39
CA ILE A 816 41.75 0.75 24.07
C ILE A 816 42.92 0.25 23.21
N LEU A 817 43.44 -0.95 23.45
CA LEU A 817 44.45 -1.56 22.59
C LEU A 817 43.91 -1.78 21.16
N THR A 818 42.69 -2.34 21.05
CA THR A 818 42.01 -2.59 19.77
C THR A 818 41.73 -1.28 19.03
N LEU A 819 41.24 -0.25 19.74
CA LEU A 819 41.02 1.08 19.18
C LEU A 819 42.33 1.69 18.66
N LEU A 820 43.39 1.71 19.46
CA LEU A 820 44.69 2.26 19.06
C LEU A 820 45.26 1.56 17.82
N LEU A 821 45.15 0.23 17.75
CA LEU A 821 45.57 -0.56 16.58
C LEU A 821 44.73 -0.22 15.35
N SER A 822 43.40 -0.14 15.49
CA SER A 822 42.51 0.24 14.38
C SER A 822 42.78 1.65 13.84
N LEU A 823 43.03 2.64 14.72
CA LEU A 823 43.36 4.01 14.34
C LEU A 823 44.69 4.10 13.59
N ARG A 824 45.71 3.34 14.02
CA ARG A 824 46.98 3.22 13.28
C ARG A 824 46.82 2.48 11.93
N PHE A 825 45.86 1.55 11.84
CA PHE A 825 45.60 0.76 10.64
C PHE A 825 44.93 1.57 9.52
N ILE A 826 44.16 2.62 9.85
CA ILE A 826 43.54 3.53 8.85
C ILE A 826 44.57 4.08 7.87
N ASN A 827 45.73 4.52 8.37
CA ASN A 827 46.80 5.06 7.52
C ASN A 827 47.32 4.01 6.53
N LEU A 828 47.59 2.79 7.01
CA LEU A 828 48.06 1.67 6.21
C LEU A 828 47.06 1.27 5.10
N VAL A 829 45.75 1.35 5.37
CA VAL A 829 44.70 1.13 4.36
C VAL A 829 44.77 2.19 3.26
N PHE A 830 44.92 3.47 3.60
CA PHE A 830 45.06 4.55 2.60
C PHE A 830 46.36 4.42 1.80
N ASP A 831 47.47 4.09 2.44
CA ASP A 831 48.76 3.87 1.78
C ASP A 831 48.72 2.68 0.81
N GLU A 832 48.08 1.56 1.17
CA GLU A 832 47.93 0.42 0.26
C GLU A 832 46.98 0.72 -0.91
N VAL A 833 45.87 1.43 -0.69
CA VAL A 833 44.99 1.91 -1.77
C VAL A 833 45.76 2.83 -2.73
N ARG A 834 46.57 3.77 -2.19
CA ARG A 834 47.43 4.67 -2.97
C ARG A 834 48.48 3.89 -3.77
N ASN A 835 49.17 2.94 -3.15
CA ASN A 835 50.21 2.13 -3.78
C ASN A 835 49.64 1.25 -4.91
N VAL A 836 48.46 0.66 -4.73
CA VAL A 836 47.79 -0.09 -5.79
C VAL A 836 47.28 0.84 -6.89
N ALA A 837 46.68 2.00 -6.57
CA ALA A 837 46.23 2.96 -7.57
C ALA A 837 47.39 3.49 -8.46
N LEU A 838 48.53 3.85 -7.85
CA LEU A 838 49.75 4.21 -8.58
C LEU A 838 50.31 3.01 -9.37
N GLY A 839 50.22 1.80 -8.81
CA GLY A 839 50.54 0.54 -9.49
C GLY A 839 49.65 0.22 -10.69
N ILE A 840 48.44 0.79 -10.79
CA ILE A 840 47.54 0.69 -11.95
C ILE A 840 47.87 1.76 -12.98
N VAL A 841 48.01 3.01 -12.56
CA VAL A 841 48.31 4.15 -13.45
C VAL A 841 49.66 3.96 -14.16
N SER A 842 50.67 3.46 -13.45
CA SER A 842 52.00 3.14 -14.03
C SER A 842 51.97 2.02 -15.09
N ARG A 843 50.99 1.11 -15.04
CA ARG A 843 50.83 0.00 -16.00
C ARG A 843 50.22 0.41 -17.34
N ARG A 844 49.73 1.65 -17.49
CA ARG A 844 49.21 2.23 -18.75
C ARG A 844 48.24 1.30 -19.51
N ILE A 845 47.28 0.72 -18.79
CA ILE A 845 46.20 -0.09 -19.36
C ILE A 845 45.44 0.74 -20.40
N LYS A 846 45.18 0.18 -21.59
CA LYS A 846 44.43 0.85 -22.67
C LYS A 846 42.93 0.68 -22.46
N TRP A 847 42.36 1.46 -21.54
CA TRP A 847 40.96 1.37 -21.13
C TRP A 847 39.95 1.54 -22.29
N GLU A 848 40.31 2.27 -23.35
CA GLU A 848 39.49 2.44 -24.56
C GLU A 848 39.30 1.15 -25.38
N GLN A 849 40.06 0.09 -25.08
CA GLN A 849 40.03 -1.21 -25.78
C GLN A 849 39.41 -2.34 -24.94
N LEU A 850 38.94 -2.06 -23.73
CA LEU A 850 38.33 -3.04 -22.83
C LEU A 850 36.80 -2.94 -22.86
N THR A 851 36.12 -4.07 -22.75
CA THR A 851 34.67 -4.10 -22.50
C THR A 851 34.34 -3.68 -21.06
N THR A 852 33.07 -3.41 -20.79
CA THR A 852 32.58 -3.08 -19.43
C THR A 852 32.84 -4.22 -18.44
N MET A 853 32.67 -5.48 -18.85
CA MET A 853 32.89 -6.63 -17.97
C MET A 853 34.37 -6.86 -17.67
N GLU A 854 35.26 -6.72 -18.65
CA GLU A 854 36.72 -6.78 -18.41
C GLU A 854 37.19 -5.62 -17.52
N THR A 855 36.63 -4.42 -17.70
CA THR A 855 36.91 -3.27 -16.83
C THR A 855 36.49 -3.55 -15.38
N ILE A 856 35.36 -4.22 -15.17
CA ILE A 856 34.85 -4.64 -13.85
C ILE A 856 35.73 -5.75 -13.24
N ASP A 857 36.14 -6.76 -14.01
CA ASP A 857 37.03 -7.84 -13.52
C ASP A 857 38.42 -7.32 -13.14
N VAL A 858 38.98 -6.42 -13.95
CA VAL A 858 40.23 -5.70 -13.63
C VAL A 858 40.09 -4.91 -12.33
N PHE A 859 38.97 -4.19 -12.14
CA PHE A 859 38.68 -3.45 -10.90
C PHE A 859 38.56 -4.37 -9.68
N PHE A 860 37.80 -5.46 -9.76
CA PHE A 860 37.68 -6.45 -8.68
C PHE A 860 39.01 -7.16 -8.36
N THR A 861 39.83 -7.46 -9.37
CA THR A 861 41.16 -8.04 -9.20
C THR A 861 42.07 -7.12 -8.37
N TYR A 862 42.00 -5.80 -8.58
CA TYR A 862 42.76 -4.85 -7.77
C TYR A 862 42.17 -4.63 -6.36
N ILE A 863 40.84 -4.62 -6.19
CA ILE A 863 40.21 -4.63 -4.85
C ILE A 863 40.64 -5.87 -4.05
N ARG A 864 40.60 -7.06 -4.67
CA ARG A 864 41.04 -8.33 -4.07
C ARG A 864 42.52 -8.27 -3.65
N ARG A 865 43.36 -7.56 -4.41
CA ARG A 865 44.77 -7.33 -4.07
C ARG A 865 44.94 -6.39 -2.87
N ILE A 866 44.23 -5.27 -2.85
CA ILE A 866 44.23 -4.30 -1.73
C ILE A 866 43.86 -5.03 -0.43
N PHE A 867 42.75 -5.76 -0.42
CA PHE A 867 42.35 -6.57 0.74
C PHE A 867 43.42 -7.60 1.12
N LYS A 868 43.97 -8.38 0.17
CA LYS A 868 45.01 -9.37 0.47
C LYS A 868 46.24 -8.73 1.15
N ASN A 869 46.69 -7.57 0.66
CA ASN A 869 47.86 -6.89 1.21
C ASN A 869 47.58 -6.28 2.59
N ILE A 870 46.43 -5.61 2.76
CA ILE A 870 45.92 -5.13 4.06
C ILE A 870 45.89 -6.27 5.09
N TYR A 871 45.39 -7.45 4.71
CA TYR A 871 45.32 -8.61 5.60
C TYR A 871 46.68 -9.22 5.93
N ASN A 872 47.60 -9.32 4.97
CA ASN A 872 48.98 -9.74 5.25
C ASN A 872 49.65 -8.82 6.28
N HIS A 873 49.40 -7.50 6.20
CA HIS A 873 49.92 -6.55 7.18
C HIS A 873 49.26 -6.68 8.56
N ALA A 874 47.94 -6.91 8.62
CA ALA A 874 47.25 -7.18 9.88
C ALA A 874 47.80 -8.46 10.57
N GLU A 875 48.06 -9.51 9.79
CA GLU A 875 48.67 -10.76 10.27
C GLU A 875 50.10 -10.53 10.77
N GLN A 876 50.95 -9.81 10.02
CA GLN A 876 52.29 -9.43 10.46
C GLN A 876 52.29 -8.63 11.77
N ILE A 877 51.36 -7.68 11.93
CA ILE A 877 51.19 -6.89 13.16
C ILE A 877 50.75 -7.81 14.31
N SER A 878 49.81 -8.73 14.08
CA SER A 878 49.33 -9.69 15.07
C SER A 878 50.46 -10.62 15.56
N GLN A 879 51.23 -11.21 14.64
CA GLN A 879 52.38 -12.05 14.99
C GLN A 879 53.46 -11.24 15.75
N ALA A 880 53.73 -10.01 15.34
CA ALA A 880 54.65 -9.12 16.04
C ALA A 880 54.15 -8.70 17.44
N MET A 881 52.85 -8.73 17.71
CA MET A 881 52.29 -8.56 19.06
C MET A 881 52.41 -9.83 19.90
N ILE A 882 52.11 -11.00 19.34
CA ILE A 882 52.25 -12.30 20.02
C ILE A 882 53.70 -12.53 20.45
N VAL A 883 54.68 -12.24 19.58
CA VAL A 883 56.12 -12.30 19.88
C VAL A 883 56.53 -11.28 20.95
N ARG A 884 55.88 -10.11 21.01
CA ARG A 884 56.06 -9.11 22.09
C ARG A 884 55.32 -9.47 23.39
N GLY A 885 54.73 -10.67 23.48
CA GLY A 885 54.12 -11.19 24.70
C GLY A 885 52.65 -10.85 24.91
N PHE A 886 51.97 -10.18 23.97
CA PHE A 886 50.53 -9.92 24.06
C PHE A 886 49.75 -11.24 23.96
N ARG A 887 49.34 -11.78 25.13
CA ARG A 887 48.73 -13.12 25.28
C ARG A 887 47.27 -13.12 25.75
N GLY A 888 46.61 -11.95 25.76
CA GLY A 888 45.17 -11.84 26.04
C GLY A 888 44.74 -11.85 27.51
N ASP A 889 45.67 -11.84 28.48
CA ASP A 889 45.34 -11.56 29.88
C ASP A 889 45.48 -10.05 30.17
N CYS A 890 44.36 -9.38 30.41
CA CYS A 890 44.26 -7.96 30.70
C CYS A 890 45.08 -7.50 31.92
N ASN A 891 45.40 -8.39 32.86
CA ASN A 891 46.19 -8.07 34.05
C ASN A 891 47.70 -8.03 33.77
N SER A 892 48.15 -8.72 32.72
CA SER A 892 49.57 -8.83 32.36
C SER A 892 50.12 -7.68 31.51
N HIS A 893 49.25 -6.83 30.92
CA HIS A 893 49.64 -5.79 29.97
C HIS A 893 49.32 -4.37 30.46
N LYS A 894 50.31 -3.70 31.06
CA LYS A 894 50.21 -2.28 31.45
C LYS A 894 50.49 -1.37 30.25
N ILE A 895 49.43 -0.85 29.64
CA ILE A 895 49.51 0.11 28.53
C ILE A 895 49.71 1.53 29.09
N PHE A 896 50.87 2.13 28.84
CA PHE A 896 51.18 3.50 29.24
C PHE A 896 50.89 4.46 28.08
N LEU A 897 49.71 5.08 28.09
CA LEU A 897 49.36 6.18 27.18
C LEU A 897 49.55 7.53 27.88
N SER A 898 49.89 8.56 27.11
CA SER A 898 50.11 9.93 27.60
C SER A 898 49.38 10.93 26.73
N ALA A 899 48.88 12.01 27.33
CA ALA A 899 48.27 13.13 26.62
C ALA A 899 49.28 13.92 25.76
N GLY A 900 50.58 13.81 26.05
CA GLY A 900 51.60 14.74 25.55
C GLY A 900 51.56 16.10 26.26
N PRO A 901 52.44 17.05 25.86
CA PRO A 901 52.48 18.38 26.47
C PRO A 901 51.32 19.26 25.99
N SER A 902 50.37 19.58 26.88
CA SER A 902 49.27 20.51 26.58
C SER A 902 49.53 21.91 27.14
N MET A 903 49.16 22.96 26.41
CA MET A 903 49.24 24.34 26.90
C MET A 903 48.04 24.69 27.77
N VAL A 904 48.26 24.97 29.06
CA VAL A 904 47.20 25.31 30.03
C VAL A 904 46.31 26.47 29.52
N MET A 905 46.90 27.51 28.94
CA MET A 905 46.17 28.63 28.35
C MET A 905 45.25 28.20 27.19
N ALA A 906 45.73 27.32 26.31
CA ALA A 906 44.94 26.80 25.18
C ALA A 906 43.79 25.92 25.67
N ASN A 907 44.01 25.13 26.72
CA ASN A 907 42.97 24.32 27.37
C ASN A 907 41.88 25.21 28.00
N ILE A 908 42.25 26.25 28.73
CA ILE A 908 41.31 27.18 29.37
C ILE A 908 40.48 27.91 28.31
N ILE A 909 41.11 28.45 27.26
CA ILE A 909 40.42 29.12 26.14
C ILE A 909 39.46 28.14 25.43
N SER A 910 39.95 26.95 25.07
CA SER A 910 39.14 25.94 24.37
C SER A 910 37.92 25.47 25.19
N PHE A 911 38.08 25.29 26.51
CA PHE A 911 36.98 24.93 27.40
C PHE A 911 36.00 26.10 27.59
N SER A 912 36.50 27.33 27.70
CA SER A 912 35.66 28.54 27.84
C SER A 912 34.81 28.78 26.59
N CYS A 913 35.38 28.57 25.39
CA CYS A 913 34.64 28.60 24.13
C CYS A 913 33.59 27.48 24.04
N LEU A 914 33.84 26.29 24.60
CA LEU A 914 32.88 25.18 24.61
C LEU A 914 31.68 25.51 25.51
N VAL A 915 31.94 26.03 26.72
CA VAL A 915 30.90 26.50 27.65
C VAL A 915 30.12 27.67 27.04
N GLY A 916 30.80 28.60 26.36
CA GLY A 916 30.16 29.70 25.62
C GLY A 916 29.24 29.22 24.50
N LEU A 917 29.63 28.19 23.74
CA LEU A 917 28.79 27.59 22.69
C LEU A 917 27.57 26.85 23.27
N ILE A 918 27.74 26.14 24.39
CA ILE A 918 26.62 25.53 25.14
C ILE A 918 25.66 26.63 25.63
N GLY A 919 26.20 27.70 26.22
CA GLY A 919 25.43 28.88 26.62
C GLY A 919 24.62 29.47 25.47
N ALA A 920 25.28 29.83 24.36
CA ALA A 920 24.62 30.41 23.18
C ALA A 920 23.53 29.48 22.58
N THR A 921 23.79 28.17 22.49
CA THR A 921 22.82 27.21 21.95
C THR A 921 21.64 26.94 22.89
N THR A 922 21.78 27.14 24.20
CA THR A 922 20.65 27.11 25.15
C THR A 922 19.88 28.43 25.17
N LEU A 923 20.55 29.58 25.13
CA LEU A 923 19.95 30.92 25.13
C LEU A 923 19.16 31.24 23.85
N SER A 924 19.56 30.67 22.70
CA SER A 924 18.82 30.78 21.42
C SER A 924 17.32 30.46 21.57
N LYS A 925 16.96 29.55 22.50
CA LYS A 925 15.57 29.14 22.76
C LYS A 925 14.71 30.14 23.54
N TYR A 926 15.30 31.22 24.06
CA TYR A 926 14.61 32.22 24.88
C TYR A 926 14.43 33.57 24.16
N HIS A 927 14.83 33.67 22.88
CA HIS A 927 14.78 34.89 22.07
C HIS A 927 14.15 34.69 20.68
N VAL A 928 13.18 33.77 20.57
CA VAL A 928 12.37 33.49 19.37
C VAL A 928 10.89 33.48 19.74
#